data_AF-A0AAF0M8N1-F1
#
_entry.id   AF-A0AAF0M8N1-F1
#
_cell.length_a   1.000
_cell.length_b   1.000
_cell.length_c   1.000
_cell.angle_alpha   90.00
_cell.angle_beta   90.00
_cell.angle_gamma   90.00
#
_symmetry.space_group_name_H-M   'P 1'
#
loop_
_entity.id
_entity.type
_entity.pdbx_description
1 polymer ?
#
loop_
_entity_poly.entity_id
_entity_poly.type
_entity_poly.pdbx_seq_one_letter_code
_entity_poly.pdbx_strand_id
1 'polypeptide(L)'
;MNAHTAPRRRRLAGASALVAAGVLTALTVPSAALAAEGDTTIDILDVNDFHGRIESEGTATDKAAGAAKLAGVVQSYREANPNTIFASVGDNVGASTFTSLIQQDAPTIDALNAMDLDVSAIGNHELDKGQDDLTGRIEDRAEWPYVSSNIVKAGTTDPAFTPWSIVERGGVKVGFIGATTEDLIPGLVSPGGVQGLAMAPIVSQVNRYAEELTDGKADNGEADVLVLLVHEGATTSALSDATGSGAFGKITAGVSSKVSAIVSAHTHATYNHSIAGPDGKPRPVIQTGSYGVNFGHLQLTVGADKKLRSITSEVRSVNGYTGVPADQSSVQAVTGIVTAAKAKADVEGAKKLGDITADLRRAVQSDRTSENRGGESVLGNYIAEVQRAATTRQGSQVAFMNPGGLRTDMLFASSGANDPDGQVTYKEAALVQPFANTLVTQDMTGQQIKDALEQQWQPDGLERPFLKLGVSDGFAYTYDPNAERGSRITAMTLGGAPIALDDTLKVTVNSFLSTGGDNFAAFAGGTNKADSGTVDLQAQVDYFIANPVVTPPTDQRAVGVVTTPVPAEGFQPGDEVSVSLSSLVFSSDDPATAGSVSVSAGDVVLAESAIDPTIVDKRDEQGRATLTFTVPGADDASQVDTAGDTVRATALRATAAAAPTETTDEPLVLTLPNGQTITLAVTVPIETAVEPTDPTDPGTGGPTDPTTPGADLPGGGTDGGVTGPDGTGAADQQPTRAAGDLAWTGADLVVPGIAAGVLLLAGTLALVLARRKRAAHDETVLTD
;
A
#
# COMPACT_ATOMS: atom_id res chain seq x y z
N MET A 1 -73.19 44.56 -9.89
CA MET A 1 -74.51 44.38 -10.54
C MET A 1 -74.94 42.92 -10.38
N ASN A 2 -76.23 42.66 -10.61
CA ASN A 2 -76.96 41.38 -10.67
C ASN A 2 -76.17 40.20 -11.31
N ALA A 3 -76.45 38.92 -11.04
CA ALA A 3 -77.23 38.25 -9.98
C ALA A 3 -77.00 36.70 -10.04
N HIS A 4 -77.66 35.96 -9.14
CA HIS A 4 -77.82 34.50 -9.07
C HIS A 4 -77.97 33.78 -10.45
N THR A 5 -77.55 32.52 -10.62
CA THR A 5 -78.23 31.36 -10.02
C THR A 5 -77.46 30.03 -10.20
N ALA A 6 -77.63 29.10 -9.25
CA ALA A 6 -77.64 27.66 -9.53
C ALA A 6 -79.10 27.20 -9.58
N PRO A 7 -79.47 26.17 -10.36
CA PRO A 7 -79.73 24.87 -9.71
C PRO A 7 -79.67 23.60 -10.61
N ARG A 8 -79.38 22.43 -10.00
CA ARG A 8 -80.37 21.32 -9.80
C ARG A 8 -79.74 20.03 -9.27
N ARG A 9 -80.43 19.39 -8.32
CA ARG A 9 -80.25 17.97 -7.95
C ARG A 9 -81.27 17.11 -8.70
N ARG A 10 -80.91 15.86 -9.04
CA ARG A 10 -81.83 14.71 -9.00
C ARG A 10 -81.14 13.53 -8.32
N ARG A 11 -81.94 12.70 -7.64
CA ARG A 11 -81.54 11.44 -6.99
C ARG A 11 -82.12 10.28 -7.82
N LEU A 12 -81.47 9.10 -7.82
CA LEU A 12 -81.96 7.88 -7.15
C LEU A 12 -81.22 6.61 -7.61
N ALA A 13 -80.90 5.75 -6.62
CA ALA A 13 -80.89 4.28 -6.63
C ALA A 13 -80.10 3.47 -7.69
N GLY A 14 -79.69 2.25 -7.30
CA GLY A 14 -79.27 1.19 -8.23
C GLY A 14 -77.95 0.54 -7.83
N ALA A 15 -77.99 -0.51 -7.00
CA ALA A 15 -76.80 -1.26 -6.61
C ALA A 15 -76.34 -2.23 -7.71
N SER A 16 -75.03 -2.48 -7.79
CA SER A 16 -74.44 -3.73 -8.26
C SER A 16 -73.07 -3.90 -7.61
N ALA A 17 -72.79 -5.07 -7.05
CA ALA A 17 -71.54 -5.35 -6.35
C ALA A 17 -70.57 -6.08 -7.28
N LEU A 18 -69.30 -5.65 -7.28
CA LEU A 18 -68.18 -6.49 -7.73
C LEU A 18 -67.30 -6.81 -6.53
N VAL A 19 -67.06 -8.10 -6.30
CA VAL A 19 -66.10 -8.58 -5.30
C VAL A 19 -64.71 -8.49 -5.90
N ALA A 20 -63.98 -7.43 -5.55
CA ALA A 20 -62.55 -7.34 -5.82
C ALA A 20 -61.80 -8.09 -4.70
N ALA A 21 -61.21 -9.24 -5.01
CA ALA A 21 -60.34 -9.95 -4.08
C ALA A 21 -59.07 -9.14 -3.84
N GLY A 22 -58.95 -8.54 -2.66
CA GLY A 22 -57.75 -7.81 -2.28
C GLY A 22 -56.57 -8.75 -2.14
N VAL A 23 -55.64 -8.72 -3.11
CA VAL A 23 -54.33 -9.36 -2.97
C VAL A 23 -53.58 -8.59 -1.90
N LEU A 24 -53.56 -9.13 -0.69
CA LEU A 24 -52.83 -8.58 0.43
C LEU A 24 -51.33 -8.79 0.18
N THR A 25 -50.71 -7.80 -0.47
CA THR A 25 -49.25 -7.72 -0.60
C THR A 25 -48.68 -7.52 0.80
N ALA A 26 -48.27 -8.62 1.42
CA ALA A 26 -47.57 -8.60 2.69
C ALA A 26 -46.24 -7.86 2.48
N LEU A 27 -46.22 -6.58 2.86
CA LEU A 27 -44.99 -5.84 3.05
C LEU A 27 -44.20 -6.58 4.13
N THR A 28 -43.12 -7.25 3.72
CA THR A 28 -42.11 -7.81 4.62
C THR A 28 -41.30 -6.67 5.22
N VAL A 29 -41.94 -5.89 6.09
CA VAL A 29 -41.25 -5.04 7.05
C VAL A 29 -40.37 -5.98 7.86
N PRO A 30 -39.04 -5.75 7.97
CA PRO A 30 -38.23 -6.54 8.87
C PRO A 30 -38.82 -6.42 10.26
N SER A 31 -39.04 -7.55 10.93
CA SER A 31 -39.61 -7.54 12.29
C SER A 31 -38.57 -7.02 13.26
N ALA A 32 -38.49 -5.69 13.39
CA ALA A 32 -38.14 -5.08 14.65
C ALA A 32 -39.03 -5.76 15.71
N ALA A 33 -38.41 -6.47 16.64
CA ALA A 33 -39.14 -7.03 17.76
C ALA A 33 -39.79 -5.86 18.49
N LEU A 34 -41.12 -5.87 18.60
CA LEU A 34 -41.83 -4.83 19.35
C LEU A 34 -41.33 -4.89 20.80
N ALA A 35 -40.51 -3.92 21.15
CA ALA A 35 -39.90 -3.79 22.47
C ALA A 35 -41.01 -3.84 23.53
N ALA A 36 -40.78 -4.56 24.63
CA ALA A 36 -41.80 -4.72 25.66
C ALA A 36 -42.11 -3.38 26.34
N GLU A 37 -43.26 -3.27 26.99
CA GLU A 37 -43.63 -2.06 27.71
C GLU A 37 -42.63 -1.77 28.85
N GLY A 38 -41.77 -0.76 28.65
CA GLY A 38 -40.67 -0.41 29.55
C GLY A 38 -39.26 -0.77 29.06
N ASP A 39 -39.12 -1.49 27.94
CA ASP A 39 -37.83 -1.66 27.26
C ASP A 39 -37.36 -0.32 26.65
N THR A 40 -36.04 -0.15 26.55
CA THR A 40 -35.38 1.05 26.01
C THR A 40 -34.50 0.65 24.82
N THR A 41 -34.69 1.30 23.67
CA THR A 41 -33.79 1.18 22.53
C THR A 41 -32.68 2.23 22.64
N ILE A 42 -31.42 1.79 22.58
CA ILE A 42 -30.23 2.64 22.46
C ILE A 42 -29.60 2.35 21.10
N ASP A 43 -29.34 3.38 20.30
CA ASP A 43 -28.56 3.25 19.08
C ASP A 43 -27.16 3.80 19.34
N ILE A 44 -26.12 3.05 18.97
CA ILE A 44 -24.73 3.51 18.99
C ILE A 44 -24.30 3.61 17.54
N LEU A 45 -23.90 4.80 17.11
CA LEU A 45 -23.20 4.99 15.85
C LEU A 45 -21.70 5.07 16.12
N ASP A 46 -20.92 4.43 15.26
CA ASP A 46 -19.46 4.43 15.35
C ASP A 46 -18.77 4.82 14.03
N VAL A 47 -17.60 5.41 14.18
CA VAL A 47 -16.60 5.61 13.12
C VAL A 47 -15.22 5.27 13.66
N ASN A 48 -14.28 4.97 12.78
CA ASN A 48 -12.89 4.72 13.13
C ASN A 48 -11.98 5.28 12.02
N ASP A 49 -10.72 5.57 12.37
CA ASP A 49 -9.68 5.96 11.42
C ASP A 49 -10.13 7.15 10.53
N PHE A 50 -10.72 8.17 11.15
CA PHE A 50 -11.28 9.34 10.44
C PHE A 50 -10.18 10.25 9.88
N HIS A 51 -9.00 10.27 10.51
CA HIS A 51 -7.76 10.92 10.05
C HIS A 51 -7.98 12.29 9.38
N GLY A 52 -8.74 13.17 10.02
CA GLY A 52 -8.98 14.52 9.51
C GLY A 52 -9.64 14.64 8.12
N ARG A 53 -10.33 13.60 7.59
CA ARG A 53 -11.10 13.66 6.33
C ARG A 53 -12.41 14.48 6.49
N ILE A 54 -12.26 15.76 6.85
CA ILE A 54 -13.38 16.69 7.06
C ILE A 54 -14.02 17.14 5.74
N GLU A 55 -13.28 17.07 4.63
CA GLU A 55 -13.77 17.37 3.28
C GLU A 55 -14.35 16.14 2.57
N SER A 56 -15.21 16.36 1.58
CA SER A 56 -15.79 15.29 0.76
C SER A 56 -14.93 15.02 -0.47
N GLU A 57 -14.60 13.76 -0.71
CA GLU A 57 -13.95 13.27 -1.94
C GLU A 57 -14.94 13.07 -3.11
N GLY A 58 -16.24 13.31 -2.86
CA GLY A 58 -17.32 13.07 -3.81
C GLY A 58 -18.48 12.30 -3.18
N THR A 59 -19.46 11.92 -4.01
CA THR A 59 -20.72 11.28 -3.60
C THR A 59 -20.78 9.77 -3.83
N ALA A 60 -19.69 9.16 -4.30
CA ALA A 60 -19.61 7.72 -4.49
C ALA A 60 -19.50 6.99 -3.14
N THR A 61 -20.01 5.76 -3.07
CA THR A 61 -20.14 5.01 -1.81
C THR A 61 -18.81 4.51 -1.24
N ASP A 62 -17.75 4.51 -2.05
CA ASP A 62 -16.36 4.14 -1.78
C ASP A 62 -15.43 5.36 -1.53
N LYS A 63 -16.01 6.54 -1.25
CA LYS A 63 -15.28 7.82 -1.09
C LYS A 63 -15.61 8.46 0.25
N ALA A 64 -14.64 9.17 0.83
CA ALA A 64 -14.84 9.88 2.09
C ALA A 64 -15.95 10.93 1.92
N ALA A 65 -16.99 10.81 2.74
CA ALA A 65 -18.19 11.63 2.60
C ALA A 65 -18.01 13.07 3.11
N GLY A 66 -16.98 13.30 3.93
CA GLY A 66 -16.72 14.58 4.61
C GLY A 66 -17.57 14.77 5.87
N ALA A 67 -17.04 15.56 6.81
CA ALA A 67 -17.64 15.75 8.14
C ALA A 67 -19.09 16.25 8.08
N ALA A 68 -19.41 17.17 7.16
CA ALA A 68 -20.77 17.73 7.04
C ALA A 68 -21.82 16.67 6.65
N LYS A 69 -21.44 15.66 5.85
CA LYS A 69 -22.34 14.56 5.49
C LYS A 69 -22.49 13.55 6.64
N LEU A 70 -21.40 13.26 7.36
CA LEU A 70 -21.40 12.42 8.56
C LEU A 70 -22.28 13.02 9.67
N ALA A 71 -22.13 14.32 9.96
CA ALA A 71 -22.98 15.07 10.89
C ALA A 71 -24.47 14.93 10.55
N GLY A 72 -24.79 14.95 9.25
CA GLY A 72 -26.13 14.73 8.74
C GLY A 72 -26.68 13.33 9.02
N VAL A 73 -25.84 12.29 9.00
CA VAL A 73 -26.24 10.92 9.35
C VAL A 73 -26.44 10.80 10.86
N VAL A 74 -25.50 11.28 11.68
CA VAL A 74 -25.61 11.25 13.15
C VAL A 74 -26.90 11.94 13.62
N GLN A 75 -27.21 13.09 13.01
CA GLN A 75 -28.43 13.83 13.30
C GLN A 75 -29.72 13.10 12.87
N SER A 76 -29.73 12.40 11.72
CA SER A 76 -30.88 11.56 11.32
C SER A 76 -31.23 10.50 12.37
N TYR A 77 -30.23 9.86 12.98
CA TYR A 77 -30.46 8.88 14.04
C TYR A 77 -30.90 9.54 15.35
N ARG A 78 -30.30 10.67 15.75
CA ARG A 78 -30.75 11.44 16.94
C ARG A 78 -32.20 11.93 16.84
N GLU A 79 -32.68 12.29 15.64
CA GLU A 79 -34.08 12.63 15.41
C GLU A 79 -35.03 11.42 15.45
N ALA A 80 -34.56 10.25 14.98
CA ALA A 80 -35.34 9.00 15.02
C ALA A 80 -35.38 8.37 16.43
N ASN A 81 -34.27 8.47 17.18
CA ASN A 81 -34.11 7.99 18.54
C ASN A 81 -33.24 8.96 19.36
N PRO A 82 -33.80 9.69 20.34
CA PRO A 82 -33.01 10.59 21.20
C PRO A 82 -32.04 9.85 22.13
N ASN A 83 -32.14 8.52 22.24
CA ASN A 83 -31.17 7.67 22.93
C ASN A 83 -30.00 7.24 22.02
N THR A 84 -29.66 8.05 21.01
CA THR A 84 -28.48 7.81 20.17
C THR A 84 -27.20 8.27 20.88
N ILE A 85 -26.17 7.43 20.82
CA ILE A 85 -24.79 7.69 21.23
C ILE A 85 -23.94 7.75 19.95
N PHE A 86 -23.01 8.70 19.85
CA PHE A 86 -22.00 8.72 18.78
C PHE A 86 -20.63 8.44 19.39
N ALA A 87 -19.94 7.42 18.90
CA ALA A 87 -18.63 6.99 19.40
C ALA A 87 -17.58 6.97 18.29
N SER A 88 -16.31 7.03 18.68
CA SER A 88 -15.18 6.84 17.78
C SER A 88 -14.20 5.80 18.35
N VAL A 89 -13.49 5.08 17.49
CA VAL A 89 -12.51 4.05 17.88
C VAL A 89 -11.06 4.53 17.67
N GLY A 90 -10.84 5.83 17.83
CA GLY A 90 -9.51 6.46 17.71
C GLY A 90 -9.11 6.76 16.26
N ASP A 91 -7.94 7.36 16.14
CA ASP A 91 -7.36 7.91 14.92
C ASP A 91 -8.30 8.88 14.22
N ASN A 92 -8.84 9.81 15.02
CA ASN A 92 -9.61 10.94 14.52
C ASN A 92 -8.67 11.98 13.88
N VAL A 93 -7.52 12.18 14.52
CA VAL A 93 -6.44 13.10 14.15
C VAL A 93 -5.23 12.31 13.62
N GLY A 94 -4.24 13.00 13.06
CA GLY A 94 -3.06 12.35 12.45
C GLY A 94 -3.40 11.51 11.21
N ALA A 95 -2.35 11.08 10.48
CA ALA A 95 -2.44 10.67 9.07
C ALA A 95 -3.30 11.61 8.19
N SER A 96 -3.40 12.89 8.54
CA SER A 96 -4.47 13.77 8.06
C SER A 96 -4.25 14.38 6.68
N THR A 97 -5.34 14.60 5.95
CA THR A 97 -5.31 15.40 4.72
C THR A 97 -4.97 16.86 5.00
N PHE A 98 -4.41 17.53 3.99
CA PHE A 98 -3.75 18.84 4.12
C PHE A 98 -4.51 19.87 4.95
N THR A 99 -5.81 20.07 4.67
CA THR A 99 -6.65 21.09 5.32
C THR A 99 -6.71 20.94 6.84
N SER A 100 -6.64 19.70 7.34
CA SER A 100 -6.63 19.39 8.77
C SER A 100 -5.21 19.36 9.33
N LEU A 101 -4.27 18.72 8.62
CA LEU A 101 -2.86 18.59 9.01
C LEU A 101 -2.18 19.95 9.23
N ILE A 102 -2.33 20.90 8.30
CA ILE A 102 -1.74 22.24 8.38
C ILE A 102 -2.33 23.08 9.54
N GLN A 103 -3.38 22.59 10.20
CA GLN A 103 -4.03 23.19 11.35
C GLN A 103 -3.94 22.32 12.61
N GLN A 104 -3.05 21.31 12.60
CA GLN A 104 -2.86 20.36 13.69
C GLN A 104 -4.17 19.65 14.10
N ASP A 105 -5.05 19.38 13.15
CA ASP A 105 -6.35 18.71 13.34
C ASP A 105 -7.35 19.44 14.26
N ALA A 106 -7.07 20.69 14.63
CA ALA A 106 -8.04 21.57 15.29
C ALA A 106 -9.44 21.58 14.62
N PRO A 107 -9.57 21.73 13.27
CA PRO A 107 -10.88 21.72 12.62
C PRO A 107 -11.54 20.32 12.59
N THR A 108 -10.76 19.25 12.75
CA THR A 108 -11.26 17.88 12.89
C THR A 108 -11.96 17.71 14.23
N ILE A 109 -11.29 18.15 15.31
CA ILE A 109 -11.84 18.13 16.66
C ILE A 109 -13.06 19.05 16.74
N ASP A 110 -12.99 20.26 16.17
CA ASP A 110 -14.14 21.18 16.10
C ASP A 110 -15.35 20.56 15.40
N ALA A 111 -15.14 19.83 14.29
CA ALA A 111 -16.20 19.16 13.56
C ALA A 111 -16.84 18.01 14.36
N LEU A 112 -16.06 17.29 15.17
CA LEU A 112 -16.55 16.22 16.04
C LEU A 112 -17.25 16.76 17.31
N ASN A 113 -16.76 17.86 17.90
CA ASN A 113 -17.49 18.60 18.94
C ASN A 113 -18.86 19.06 18.42
N ALA A 114 -18.90 19.63 17.20
CA ALA A 114 -20.15 20.04 16.53
C ALA A 114 -21.04 18.88 16.02
N MET A 115 -20.61 17.63 16.25
CA MET A 115 -21.40 16.40 16.11
C MET A 115 -21.76 15.77 17.47
N ASP A 116 -21.53 16.46 18.59
CA ASP A 116 -21.65 15.96 19.97
C ASP A 116 -21.10 14.52 20.12
N LEU A 117 -19.82 14.29 19.75
CA LEU A 117 -19.19 12.98 19.96
C LEU A 117 -19.19 12.63 21.47
N ASP A 118 -19.67 11.44 21.85
CA ASP A 118 -19.87 11.07 23.27
C ASP A 118 -18.63 10.44 23.91
N VAL A 119 -17.76 9.79 23.12
CA VAL A 119 -16.54 9.08 23.57
C VAL A 119 -15.65 8.74 22.36
N SER A 120 -14.33 8.69 22.57
CA SER A 120 -13.40 8.08 21.60
C SER A 120 -12.39 7.15 22.28
N ALA A 121 -12.02 6.04 21.65
CA ALA A 121 -10.78 5.36 22.03
C ALA A 121 -9.55 6.21 21.65
N ILE A 122 -8.41 5.97 22.31
CA ILE A 122 -7.12 6.50 21.86
C ILE A 122 -6.55 5.54 20.82
N GLY A 123 -6.35 6.00 19.59
CA GLY A 123 -5.58 5.30 18.57
C GLY A 123 -4.08 5.63 18.62
N ASN A 124 -3.31 5.18 17.63
CA ASN A 124 -1.87 5.51 17.57
C ASN A 124 -1.60 6.92 17.08
N HIS A 125 -2.40 7.45 16.14
CA HIS A 125 -2.18 8.77 15.56
C HIS A 125 -2.60 9.92 16.51
N GLU A 126 -3.43 9.64 17.52
CA GLU A 126 -3.60 10.53 18.68
C GLU A 126 -2.28 10.75 19.47
N LEU A 127 -1.26 9.91 19.27
CA LEU A 127 0.05 9.97 19.95
C LEU A 127 1.24 10.29 19.03
N ASP A 128 1.02 10.66 17.76
CA ASP A 128 2.06 11.06 16.78
C ASP A 128 3.09 12.03 17.39
N LYS A 129 2.59 13.05 18.09
CA LYS A 129 3.34 14.15 18.72
C LYS A 129 3.64 13.90 20.20
N GLY A 130 3.30 12.72 20.72
CA GLY A 130 3.51 12.30 22.11
C GLY A 130 2.37 12.64 23.07
N GLN A 131 2.47 12.09 24.29
CA GLN A 131 1.44 12.19 25.33
C GLN A 131 1.15 13.63 25.78
N ASP A 132 2.14 14.53 25.70
CA ASP A 132 2.00 15.96 26.03
C ASP A 132 1.10 16.70 25.01
N ASP A 133 1.11 16.28 23.74
CA ASP A 133 0.25 16.85 22.68
C ASP A 133 -1.17 16.27 22.76
N LEU A 134 -1.31 14.99 23.13
CA LEU A 134 -2.61 14.39 23.45
C LEU A 134 -3.27 15.13 24.63
N THR A 135 -2.62 15.14 25.79
CA THR A 135 -3.20 15.71 27.03
C THR A 135 -3.27 17.24 27.04
N GLY A 136 -2.34 17.95 26.39
CA GLY A 136 -2.23 19.41 26.43
C GLY A 136 -2.72 20.16 25.18
N ARG A 137 -3.29 19.45 24.19
CA ARG A 137 -3.82 20.09 22.97
C ARG A 137 -5.01 19.35 22.34
N ILE A 138 -5.02 18.02 22.33
CA ILE A 138 -6.11 17.22 21.75
C ILE A 138 -7.25 17.08 22.76
N GLU A 139 -6.97 16.54 23.96
CA GLU A 139 -7.94 16.42 25.06
C GLU A 139 -8.43 17.81 25.53
N ASP A 140 -7.55 18.81 25.63
CA ASP A 140 -7.88 20.20 25.98
C ASP A 140 -8.79 20.92 24.94
N ARG A 141 -9.03 20.31 23.76
CA ARG A 141 -9.96 20.80 22.73
C ARG A 141 -11.18 19.90 22.54
N ALA A 142 -11.08 18.62 22.84
CA ALA A 142 -12.16 17.65 22.70
C ALA A 142 -13.24 17.89 23.75
N GLU A 143 -14.50 17.94 23.32
CA GLU A 143 -15.65 18.00 24.24
C GLU A 143 -16.10 16.59 24.70
N TRP A 144 -15.29 15.56 24.41
CA TRP A 144 -15.52 14.15 24.74
C TRP A 144 -14.33 13.52 25.50
N PRO A 145 -14.56 12.48 26.32
CA PRO A 145 -13.49 11.73 26.96
C PRO A 145 -12.81 10.77 25.96
N TYR A 146 -11.49 10.85 25.89
CA TYR A 146 -10.65 9.82 25.29
C TYR A 146 -10.43 8.65 26.27
N VAL A 147 -10.42 7.40 25.78
CA VAL A 147 -10.27 6.20 26.61
C VAL A 147 -9.23 5.20 26.08
N SER A 148 -8.36 4.71 26.97
CA SER A 148 -7.54 3.51 26.77
C SER A 148 -7.14 2.87 28.10
N SER A 149 -7.49 1.60 28.28
CA SER A 149 -7.23 0.83 29.50
C SER A 149 -5.87 0.15 29.54
N ASN A 150 -5.18 0.03 28.40
CA ASN A 150 -3.97 -0.78 28.27
C ASN A 150 -2.70 0.00 27.93
N ILE A 151 -2.78 1.31 27.64
CA ILE A 151 -1.63 2.21 27.77
C ILE A 151 -1.42 2.45 29.28
N VAL A 152 -0.35 1.89 29.85
CA VAL A 152 -0.07 1.89 31.30
C VAL A 152 1.20 2.67 31.63
N LYS A 153 1.33 3.06 32.90
CA LYS A 153 2.56 3.64 33.45
C LYS A 153 3.64 2.57 33.53
N ALA A 154 4.82 2.83 32.98
CA ALA A 154 5.88 1.84 32.82
C ALA A 154 6.26 1.15 34.16
N GLY A 155 6.34 -0.18 34.13
CA GLY A 155 6.60 -1.00 35.32
C GLY A 155 5.37 -1.27 36.21
N THR A 156 4.16 -0.85 35.79
CA THR A 156 2.90 -1.08 36.51
C THR A 156 1.83 -1.70 35.61
N THR A 157 0.68 -2.04 36.17
CA THR A 157 -0.55 -2.33 35.43
C THR A 157 -1.58 -1.20 35.55
N ASP A 158 -1.20 -0.01 36.03
CA ASP A 158 -2.13 1.10 36.22
C ASP A 158 -2.17 1.98 34.96
N PRO A 159 -3.36 2.34 34.47
CA PRO A 159 -3.50 3.05 33.21
C PRO A 159 -2.86 4.44 33.31
N ALA A 160 -2.30 4.90 32.20
CA ALA A 160 -1.79 6.26 32.06
C ALA A 160 -2.94 7.26 31.80
N PHE A 161 -3.93 6.84 31.02
CA PHE A 161 -5.11 7.61 30.60
C PHE A 161 -6.38 7.10 31.28
N THR A 162 -7.53 7.69 30.95
CA THR A 162 -8.85 7.21 31.39
C THR A 162 -9.13 5.82 30.79
N PRO A 163 -9.41 4.76 31.58
CA PRO A 163 -9.57 3.40 31.04
C PRO A 163 -10.92 3.16 30.35
N TRP A 164 -11.96 3.88 30.75
CA TRP A 164 -13.34 3.71 30.28
C TRP A 164 -14.17 4.98 30.50
N SER A 165 -15.31 5.09 29.81
CA SER A 165 -16.33 6.13 30.01
C SER A 165 -17.73 5.51 30.13
N ILE A 166 -18.66 6.14 30.85
CA ILE A 166 -20.07 5.73 30.91
C ILE A 166 -20.95 6.82 30.33
N VAL A 167 -21.73 6.47 29.31
CA VAL A 167 -22.72 7.36 28.68
C VAL A 167 -24.11 6.88 29.07
N GLU A 168 -24.93 7.77 29.65
CA GLU A 168 -26.32 7.45 30.00
C GLU A 168 -27.29 7.98 28.94
N ARG A 169 -28.21 7.13 28.46
CA ARG A 169 -29.30 7.45 27.52
C ARG A 169 -30.54 6.65 27.89
N GLY A 170 -31.72 7.27 27.89
CA GLY A 170 -32.97 6.62 28.34
C GLY A 170 -32.92 6.07 29.78
N GLY A 171 -31.99 6.58 30.62
CA GLY A 171 -31.68 6.03 31.93
C GLY A 171 -30.96 4.67 31.90
N VAL A 172 -30.43 4.25 30.75
CA VAL A 172 -29.56 3.07 30.58
C VAL A 172 -28.11 3.56 30.47
N LYS A 173 -27.20 2.91 31.20
CA LYS A 173 -25.77 3.21 31.24
C LYS A 173 -24.99 2.30 30.31
N VAL A 174 -24.41 2.85 29.25
CA VAL A 174 -23.49 2.13 28.37
C VAL A 174 -22.06 2.48 28.77
N GLY A 175 -21.31 1.47 29.22
CA GLY A 175 -19.89 1.59 29.56
C GLY A 175 -19.02 1.26 28.34
N PHE A 176 -18.19 2.20 27.93
CA PHE A 176 -17.23 2.07 26.84
C PHE A 176 -15.83 1.88 27.42
N ILE A 177 -15.28 0.68 27.29
CA ILE A 177 -13.89 0.39 27.69
C ILE A 177 -13.00 0.66 26.47
N GLY A 178 -11.94 1.45 26.65
CA GLY A 178 -10.97 1.75 25.60
C GLY A 178 -9.81 0.76 25.59
N ALA A 179 -9.22 0.53 24.41
CA ALA A 179 -7.93 -0.13 24.26
C ALA A 179 -7.23 0.30 22.96
N THR A 180 -5.91 0.20 22.92
CA THR A 180 -5.03 0.61 21.81
C THR A 180 -4.07 -0.53 21.47
N THR A 181 -3.72 -0.71 20.19
CA THR A 181 -2.83 -1.80 19.71
C THR A 181 -1.55 -1.92 20.54
N GLU A 182 -1.15 -3.17 20.82
CA GLU A 182 0.03 -3.47 21.63
C GLU A 182 1.34 -3.11 20.91
N ASP A 183 1.32 -2.97 19.57
CA ASP A 183 2.49 -2.61 18.76
C ASP A 183 2.86 -1.10 18.85
N LEU A 184 1.99 -0.27 19.43
CA LEU A 184 2.19 1.16 19.67
C LEU A 184 3.56 1.49 20.27
N ILE A 185 3.97 0.72 21.29
CA ILE A 185 5.26 0.89 21.98
C ILE A 185 6.02 -0.44 21.90
N PRO A 186 7.17 -0.52 21.19
CA PRO A 186 8.02 0.59 20.76
C PRO A 186 7.86 1.04 19.29
N GLY A 187 6.87 0.52 18.55
CA GLY A 187 6.86 0.57 17.08
C GLY A 187 6.33 1.87 16.46
N LEU A 188 5.06 2.19 16.70
CA LEU A 188 4.29 3.11 15.85
C LEU A 188 4.53 4.60 16.14
N VAL A 189 4.97 4.96 17.35
CA VAL A 189 5.12 6.36 17.78
C VAL A 189 6.51 6.66 18.37
N SER A 190 6.87 7.95 18.46
CA SER A 190 8.22 8.32 18.88
C SER A 190 8.49 7.94 20.36
N PRO A 191 9.60 7.23 20.69
CA PRO A 191 9.87 6.82 22.07
C PRO A 191 10.08 7.95 23.08
N GLY A 192 10.37 9.17 22.61
CA GLY A 192 10.35 10.38 23.44
C GLY A 192 8.93 10.82 23.80
N GLY A 193 8.01 10.80 22.84
CA GLY A 193 6.60 11.16 23.05
C GLY A 193 5.86 10.22 24.00
N VAL A 194 6.25 8.94 24.06
CA VAL A 194 5.71 7.92 24.99
C VAL A 194 6.64 7.57 26.15
N GLN A 195 7.60 8.44 26.48
CA GLN A 195 8.51 8.18 27.60
C GLN A 195 7.74 7.99 28.92
N GLY A 196 8.02 6.89 29.63
CA GLY A 196 7.35 6.55 30.89
C GLY A 196 6.05 5.73 30.71
N LEU A 197 5.63 5.47 29.47
CA LEU A 197 4.50 4.60 29.15
C LEU A 197 4.96 3.18 28.77
N ALA A 198 4.03 2.23 28.80
CA ALA A 198 4.18 0.87 28.27
C ALA A 198 2.82 0.31 27.85
N MET A 199 2.81 -0.75 27.03
CA MET A 199 1.58 -1.48 26.71
C MET A 199 1.38 -2.64 27.68
N ALA A 200 0.16 -2.78 28.18
CA ALA A 200 -0.34 -3.97 28.86
C ALA A 200 -1.19 -4.83 27.91
N PRO A 201 -1.35 -6.14 28.16
CA PRO A 201 -2.18 -7.00 27.31
C PRO A 201 -3.64 -6.56 27.30
N ILE A 202 -4.19 -6.28 26.12
CA ILE A 202 -5.55 -5.73 25.91
C ILE A 202 -6.59 -6.57 26.63
N VAL A 203 -6.57 -7.89 26.41
CA VAL A 203 -7.52 -8.83 27.03
C VAL A 203 -7.47 -8.76 28.57
N SER A 204 -6.29 -8.55 29.17
CA SER A 204 -6.16 -8.50 30.62
C SER A 204 -6.76 -7.23 31.22
N GLN A 205 -6.55 -6.08 30.59
CA GLN A 205 -7.07 -4.80 31.10
C GLN A 205 -8.57 -4.64 30.79
N VAL A 206 -9.02 -5.01 29.58
CA VAL A 206 -10.44 -5.00 29.25
C VAL A 206 -11.22 -5.93 30.19
N ASN A 207 -10.70 -7.11 30.52
CA ASN A 207 -11.37 -8.01 31.46
C ASN A 207 -11.35 -7.51 32.91
N ARG A 208 -10.30 -6.77 33.34
CA ARG A 208 -10.27 -6.08 34.64
C ARG A 208 -11.39 -5.04 34.73
N TYR A 209 -11.47 -4.13 33.76
CA TYR A 209 -12.46 -3.05 33.80
C TYR A 209 -13.88 -3.53 33.49
N ALA A 210 -14.05 -4.61 32.72
CA ALA A 210 -15.34 -5.26 32.56
C ALA A 210 -15.83 -5.94 33.85
N GLU A 211 -14.93 -6.43 34.71
CA GLU A 211 -15.29 -6.88 36.06
C GLU A 211 -15.66 -5.69 36.95
N GLU A 212 -14.79 -4.68 37.02
CA GLU A 212 -14.95 -3.47 37.84
C GLU A 212 -16.30 -2.77 37.60
N LEU A 213 -16.64 -2.50 36.34
CA LEU A 213 -17.88 -1.80 35.93
C LEU A 213 -19.19 -2.60 36.15
N THR A 214 -19.12 -3.81 36.68
CA THR A 214 -20.29 -4.71 36.86
C THR A 214 -20.18 -5.59 38.12
N ASP A 215 -19.46 -5.14 39.16
CA ASP A 215 -19.29 -5.89 40.41
C ASP A 215 -20.25 -5.49 41.55
N GLY A 216 -21.09 -4.48 41.32
CA GLY A 216 -22.15 -4.02 42.21
C GLY A 216 -21.75 -2.89 43.17
N LYS A 217 -20.60 -2.24 42.96
CA LYS A 217 -20.04 -1.19 43.83
C LYS A 217 -20.23 0.20 43.21
N ALA A 218 -21.40 0.79 43.39
CA ALA A 218 -21.79 2.10 42.83
C ALA A 218 -20.75 3.26 42.97
N ASP A 219 -19.78 3.17 43.88
CA ASP A 219 -18.66 4.12 44.03
C ASP A 219 -17.66 4.12 42.87
N ASN A 220 -17.54 3.04 42.07
CA ASN A 220 -16.65 2.98 40.90
C ASN A 220 -17.34 3.33 39.56
N GLY A 221 -18.67 3.28 39.52
CA GLY A 221 -19.47 3.42 38.30
C GLY A 221 -19.92 2.08 37.73
N GLU A 222 -21.23 1.81 37.76
CA GLU A 222 -21.83 0.59 37.20
C GLU A 222 -22.39 0.85 35.79
N ALA A 223 -22.21 -0.12 34.88
CA ALA A 223 -22.76 -0.11 33.53
C ALA A 223 -23.80 -1.23 33.30
N ASP A 224 -24.90 -0.90 32.63
CA ASP A 224 -25.96 -1.86 32.27
C ASP A 224 -25.56 -2.70 31.04
N VAL A 225 -24.77 -2.11 30.14
CA VAL A 225 -24.24 -2.73 28.92
C VAL A 225 -22.79 -2.27 28.73
N LEU A 226 -21.88 -3.21 28.43
CA LEU A 226 -20.48 -2.90 28.10
C LEU A 226 -20.18 -3.05 26.62
N VAL A 227 -19.44 -2.10 26.07
CA VAL A 227 -18.89 -2.11 24.69
C VAL A 227 -17.37 -1.91 24.78
N LEU A 228 -16.61 -2.67 24.00
CA LEU A 228 -15.18 -2.44 23.80
C LEU A 228 -15.00 -1.56 22.57
N LEU A 229 -14.33 -0.42 22.73
CA LEU A 229 -13.76 0.38 21.64
C LEU A 229 -12.26 0.06 21.61
N VAL A 230 -11.80 -0.71 20.61
CA VAL A 230 -10.41 -1.16 20.53
C VAL A 230 -9.75 -0.71 19.23
N HIS A 231 -8.67 0.06 19.36
CA HIS A 231 -7.83 0.44 18.24
C HIS A 231 -6.84 -0.68 17.87
N GLU A 232 -7.40 -1.80 17.41
CA GLU A 232 -6.76 -3.03 16.91
C GLU A 232 -7.81 -3.76 16.04
N GLY A 233 -7.39 -4.53 15.04
CA GLY A 233 -8.32 -5.02 14.01
C GLY A 233 -7.89 -6.28 13.26
N ALA A 234 -8.80 -6.81 12.44
CA ALA A 234 -8.51 -7.94 11.56
C ALA A 234 -7.73 -7.47 10.32
N THR A 235 -6.63 -8.15 9.98
CA THR A 235 -5.73 -7.80 8.86
C THR A 235 -6.42 -7.71 7.50
N THR A 236 -7.57 -8.37 7.34
CA THR A 236 -8.48 -8.20 6.21
C THR A 236 -9.93 -8.36 6.69
N SER A 237 -10.91 -8.09 5.82
CA SER A 237 -12.33 -8.40 6.06
C SER A 237 -12.66 -9.90 6.16
N ALA A 238 -11.68 -10.80 6.17
CA ALA A 238 -11.88 -12.24 6.29
C ALA A 238 -12.09 -12.66 7.75
N LEU A 239 -13.12 -13.47 8.00
CA LEU A 239 -13.44 -13.98 9.34
C LEU A 239 -12.28 -14.78 9.98
N SER A 240 -11.41 -15.40 9.16
CA SER A 240 -10.18 -16.05 9.61
C SER A 240 -9.27 -15.13 10.42
N ASP A 241 -9.18 -13.88 10.02
CA ASP A 241 -8.25 -12.91 10.55
C ASP A 241 -8.77 -12.35 11.89
N ALA A 242 -10.10 -12.24 11.99
CA ALA A 242 -10.83 -11.89 13.20
C ALA A 242 -10.99 -13.05 14.22
N THR A 243 -10.62 -14.29 13.87
CA THR A 243 -10.81 -15.49 14.72
C THR A 243 -9.58 -16.40 14.85
N GLY A 244 -8.49 -16.10 14.15
CA GLY A 244 -7.26 -16.88 14.15
C GLY A 244 -6.34 -16.60 15.35
N SER A 245 -5.09 -17.05 15.26
CA SER A 245 -4.07 -16.88 16.31
C SER A 245 -3.32 -15.54 16.29
N GLY A 246 -3.75 -14.58 15.46
CA GLY A 246 -3.20 -13.21 15.39
C GLY A 246 -3.52 -12.37 16.63
N ALA A 247 -3.08 -11.11 16.66
CA ALA A 247 -3.34 -10.19 17.77
C ALA A 247 -4.85 -10.01 18.03
N PHE A 248 -5.59 -9.54 17.03
CA PHE A 248 -7.03 -9.31 17.14
C PHE A 248 -7.86 -10.59 17.39
N GLY A 249 -7.46 -11.74 16.81
CA GLY A 249 -8.12 -13.03 17.08
C GLY A 249 -7.99 -13.50 18.55
N LYS A 250 -6.90 -13.15 19.25
CA LYS A 250 -6.80 -13.34 20.71
C LYS A 250 -7.75 -12.41 21.48
N ILE A 251 -8.00 -11.21 20.98
CA ILE A 251 -8.92 -10.23 21.59
C ILE A 251 -10.36 -10.71 21.46
N THR A 252 -10.81 -11.05 20.26
CA THR A 252 -12.20 -11.49 20.01
C THR A 252 -12.58 -12.73 20.83
N ALA A 253 -11.66 -13.69 20.93
CA ALA A 253 -11.82 -14.93 21.70
C ALA A 253 -11.55 -14.79 23.22
N GLY A 254 -10.75 -13.80 23.64
CA GLY A 254 -10.32 -13.63 25.04
C GLY A 254 -11.10 -12.60 25.86
N VAL A 255 -11.71 -11.61 25.21
CA VAL A 255 -12.50 -10.56 25.89
C VAL A 255 -13.79 -11.13 26.47
N SER A 256 -13.99 -10.92 27.77
CA SER A 256 -15.07 -11.43 28.61
C SER A 256 -16.46 -11.32 27.97
N SER A 257 -17.33 -12.30 28.22
CA SER A 257 -18.74 -12.26 27.79
C SER A 257 -19.59 -11.22 28.54
N LYS A 258 -19.02 -10.51 29.52
CA LYS A 258 -19.59 -9.25 30.05
C LYS A 258 -19.61 -8.13 29.00
N VAL A 259 -18.66 -8.12 28.05
CA VAL A 259 -18.60 -7.16 26.94
C VAL A 259 -19.54 -7.63 25.82
N SER A 260 -20.52 -6.80 25.48
CA SER A 260 -21.65 -7.12 24.59
C SER A 260 -21.37 -6.90 23.10
N ALA A 261 -20.40 -6.06 22.76
CA ALA A 261 -19.92 -5.81 21.40
C ALA A 261 -18.44 -5.40 21.39
N ILE A 262 -17.75 -5.69 20.29
CA ILE A 262 -16.41 -5.16 20.01
C ILE A 262 -16.52 -4.27 18.76
N VAL A 263 -16.17 -3.00 18.91
CA VAL A 263 -15.97 -2.06 17.81
C VAL A 263 -14.46 -1.89 17.65
N SER A 264 -13.96 -2.08 16.43
CA SER A 264 -12.53 -2.20 16.10
C SER A 264 -12.10 -1.20 15.03
N ALA A 265 -10.78 -1.04 14.84
CA ALA A 265 -10.16 0.00 14.00
C ALA A 265 -8.76 -0.43 13.53
N HIS A 266 -7.89 0.55 13.21
CA HIS A 266 -6.46 0.42 12.92
C HIS A 266 -6.13 -0.19 11.55
N THR A 267 -6.78 -1.31 11.20
CA THR A 267 -6.48 -2.08 9.98
C THR A 267 -7.20 -1.57 8.71
N HIS A 268 -8.02 -0.52 8.83
CA HIS A 268 -8.88 0.08 7.78
C HIS A 268 -9.78 -0.93 7.04
N ALA A 269 -10.05 -2.09 7.65
CA ALA A 269 -10.83 -3.18 7.09
C ALA A 269 -12.33 -2.97 7.34
N THR A 270 -13.16 -3.13 6.31
CA THR A 270 -14.62 -3.05 6.48
C THR A 270 -15.20 -4.42 6.79
N TYR A 271 -15.74 -4.64 7.99
CA TYR A 271 -16.40 -5.90 8.34
C TYR A 271 -17.51 -5.75 9.38
N ASN A 272 -18.47 -6.69 9.33
CA ASN A 272 -19.50 -6.90 10.34
C ASN A 272 -19.62 -8.40 10.60
N HIS A 273 -18.99 -8.87 11.68
CA HIS A 273 -18.90 -10.28 12.03
C HIS A 273 -19.72 -10.61 13.29
N SER A 274 -20.14 -11.87 13.38
CA SER A 274 -20.76 -12.43 14.57
C SER A 274 -19.87 -13.56 15.09
N ILE A 275 -19.10 -13.28 16.15
CA ILE A 275 -18.02 -14.14 16.64
C ILE A 275 -18.40 -14.71 18.00
N ALA A 276 -18.13 -15.99 18.23
CA ALA A 276 -18.40 -16.62 19.53
C ALA A 276 -17.42 -16.09 20.59
N GLY A 277 -17.95 -15.51 21.67
CA GLY A 277 -17.16 -15.11 22.84
C GLY A 277 -16.74 -16.28 23.74
N PRO A 278 -16.05 -16.02 24.87
CA PRO A 278 -15.56 -17.06 25.79
C PRO A 278 -16.62 -18.03 26.34
N ASP A 279 -17.90 -17.65 26.32
CA ASP A 279 -19.04 -18.46 26.77
C ASP A 279 -19.78 -19.16 25.61
N GLY A 280 -19.23 -19.12 24.40
CA GLY A 280 -19.78 -19.72 23.19
C GLY A 280 -20.93 -18.95 22.54
N LYS A 281 -21.34 -17.78 23.06
CA LYS A 281 -22.43 -16.99 22.45
C LYS A 281 -21.91 -16.07 21.34
N PRO A 282 -22.67 -15.88 20.24
CA PRO A 282 -22.33 -14.91 19.21
C PRO A 282 -22.40 -13.46 19.73
N ARG A 283 -21.37 -12.67 19.42
CA ARG A 283 -21.20 -11.25 19.74
C ARG A 283 -20.86 -10.47 18.46
N PRO A 284 -21.42 -9.27 18.24
CA PRO A 284 -20.97 -8.38 17.16
C PRO A 284 -19.51 -7.97 17.31
N VAL A 285 -18.78 -8.06 16.19
CA VAL A 285 -17.41 -7.57 16.03
C VAL A 285 -17.34 -6.81 14.70
N ILE A 286 -17.16 -5.49 14.75
CA ILE A 286 -17.32 -4.60 13.58
C ILE A 286 -16.14 -3.63 13.39
N GLN A 287 -15.90 -3.22 12.16
CA GLN A 287 -14.98 -2.13 11.79
C GLN A 287 -15.51 -1.46 10.50
N THR A 288 -15.44 -0.13 10.41
CA THR A 288 -16.14 0.66 9.38
C THR A 288 -15.33 0.85 8.08
N GLY A 289 -14.15 0.25 7.97
CA GLY A 289 -13.16 0.70 6.99
C GLY A 289 -12.38 1.86 7.60
N SER A 290 -12.36 3.03 6.95
CA SER A 290 -11.75 4.25 7.47
C SER A 290 -12.36 5.51 6.84
N TYR A 291 -11.82 6.68 7.19
CA TYR A 291 -11.98 7.97 6.51
C TYR A 291 -13.42 8.53 6.45
N GLY A 292 -14.35 7.99 7.24
CA GLY A 292 -15.78 8.36 7.15
C GLY A 292 -16.43 7.94 5.83
N VAL A 293 -15.91 6.90 5.17
CA VAL A 293 -16.57 6.24 4.01
C VAL A 293 -17.84 5.53 4.47
N ASN A 294 -17.75 4.80 5.58
CA ASN A 294 -18.87 4.16 6.26
C ASN A 294 -19.01 4.66 7.71
N PHE A 295 -20.12 4.28 8.33
CA PHE A 295 -20.35 4.33 9.77
C PHE A 295 -20.86 2.94 10.21
N GLY A 296 -20.54 2.56 11.44
CA GLY A 296 -21.14 1.42 12.11
C GLY A 296 -22.38 1.83 12.89
N HIS A 297 -23.27 0.87 13.11
CA HIS A 297 -24.50 1.07 13.85
C HIS A 297 -24.83 -0.19 14.65
N LEU A 298 -24.78 -0.08 15.98
CA LEU A 298 -25.26 -1.08 16.93
C LEU A 298 -26.59 -0.63 17.51
N GLN A 299 -27.65 -1.42 17.32
CA GLN A 299 -28.94 -1.21 17.98
C GLN A 299 -29.08 -2.16 19.16
N LEU A 300 -29.24 -1.61 20.36
CA LEU A 300 -29.44 -2.31 21.63
C LEU A 300 -30.90 -2.22 22.05
N THR A 301 -31.51 -3.33 22.47
CA THR A 301 -32.76 -3.32 23.24
C THR A 301 -32.46 -3.74 24.66
N VAL A 302 -32.64 -2.83 25.63
CA VAL A 302 -32.34 -3.06 27.05
C VAL A 302 -33.63 -3.02 27.86
N GLY A 303 -33.83 -4.03 28.71
CA GLY A 303 -35.06 -4.16 29.47
C GLY A 303 -35.21 -3.15 30.61
N ALA A 304 -36.43 -3.01 31.13
CA ALA A 304 -36.71 -2.23 32.34
C ALA A 304 -35.92 -2.71 33.58
N ASP A 305 -35.47 -3.97 33.61
CA ASP A 305 -34.57 -4.58 34.60
C ASP A 305 -33.08 -4.37 34.28
N LYS A 306 -32.77 -3.46 33.35
CA LYS A 306 -31.44 -3.08 32.87
C LYS A 306 -30.62 -4.17 32.19
N LYS A 307 -31.26 -5.24 31.71
CA LYS A 307 -30.58 -6.32 30.99
C LYS A 307 -30.76 -6.21 29.50
N LEU A 308 -29.66 -6.34 28.76
CA LEU A 308 -29.66 -6.45 27.30
C LEU A 308 -30.55 -7.64 26.87
N ARG A 309 -31.49 -7.37 25.97
CA ARG A 309 -32.43 -8.33 25.37
C ARG A 309 -31.97 -8.79 23.99
N SER A 310 -31.48 -7.85 23.19
CA SER A 310 -30.96 -8.07 21.85
C SER A 310 -29.97 -6.98 21.47
N ILE A 311 -29.00 -7.36 20.65
CA ILE A 311 -28.11 -6.45 19.93
C ILE A 311 -28.11 -6.85 18.45
N THR A 312 -28.16 -5.87 17.55
CA THR A 312 -27.96 -6.05 16.11
C THR A 312 -26.91 -5.07 15.62
N SER A 313 -26.16 -5.44 14.57
CA SER A 313 -25.07 -4.63 14.02
C SER A 313 -25.18 -4.50 12.50
N GLU A 314 -24.90 -3.30 11.98
CA GLU A 314 -24.69 -3.04 10.55
C GLU A 314 -23.52 -2.06 10.33
N VAL A 315 -22.92 -2.09 9.14
CA VAL A 315 -21.92 -1.12 8.67
C VAL A 315 -22.39 -0.60 7.32
N ARG A 316 -22.43 0.73 7.14
CA ARG A 316 -23.12 1.39 6.02
C ARG A 316 -22.37 2.60 5.50
N SER A 317 -22.31 2.74 4.17
CA SER A 317 -21.72 3.93 3.53
C SER A 317 -22.44 5.22 3.95
N VAL A 318 -21.68 6.21 4.41
CA VAL A 318 -22.16 7.54 4.79
C VAL A 318 -22.72 8.27 3.57
N ASN A 319 -22.05 8.16 2.42
CA ASN A 319 -22.55 8.65 1.13
C ASN A 319 -23.81 7.89 0.67
N GLY A 320 -23.89 6.59 0.93
CA GLY A 320 -25.07 5.76 0.66
C GLY A 320 -26.30 6.08 1.52
N TYR A 321 -26.16 6.84 2.61
CA TYR A 321 -27.27 7.17 3.51
C TYR A 321 -28.10 8.35 2.97
N THR A 322 -29.33 8.08 2.54
CA THR A 322 -30.24 9.06 1.93
C THR A 322 -31.13 9.81 2.92
N GLY A 323 -31.18 9.41 4.19
CA GLY A 323 -32.06 9.99 5.22
C GLY A 323 -31.61 11.32 5.84
N VAL A 324 -30.56 11.96 5.30
CA VAL A 324 -30.00 13.21 5.84
C VAL A 324 -30.95 14.39 5.58
N PRO A 325 -31.44 15.11 6.61
CA PRO A 325 -32.21 16.33 6.42
C PRO A 325 -31.33 17.48 5.91
N ALA A 326 -31.86 18.31 5.01
CA ALA A 326 -31.08 19.33 4.32
C ALA A 326 -30.64 20.52 5.20
N ASP A 327 -31.44 20.87 6.23
CA ASP A 327 -31.27 22.06 7.05
C ASP A 327 -31.22 21.71 8.54
N GLN A 328 -30.07 21.18 8.99
CA GLN A 328 -29.76 20.91 10.40
C GLN A 328 -28.71 21.89 10.92
N SER A 329 -28.87 22.37 12.15
CA SER A 329 -27.92 23.33 12.75
C SER A 329 -26.53 22.75 12.95
N SER A 330 -26.40 21.47 13.29
CA SER A 330 -25.12 20.75 13.37
C SER A 330 -24.44 20.64 11.99
N VAL A 331 -25.18 20.22 10.95
CA VAL A 331 -24.67 20.18 9.56
C VAL A 331 -24.22 21.55 9.09
N GLN A 332 -24.96 22.62 9.40
CA GLN A 332 -24.58 24.00 9.05
C GLN A 332 -23.34 24.45 9.85
N ALA A 333 -23.22 24.12 11.13
CA ALA A 333 -22.05 24.41 11.95
C ALA A 333 -20.78 23.70 11.43
N VAL A 334 -20.86 22.39 11.18
CA VAL A 334 -19.77 21.59 10.60
C VAL A 334 -19.39 22.09 9.20
N THR A 335 -20.36 22.44 8.36
CA THR A 335 -20.09 23.08 7.05
C THR A 335 -19.36 24.41 7.20
N GLY A 336 -19.70 25.21 8.21
CA GLY A 336 -19.00 26.44 8.56
C GLY A 336 -17.55 26.18 9.01
N ILE A 337 -17.34 25.19 9.86
CA ILE A 337 -16.01 24.75 10.34
C ILE A 337 -15.14 24.31 9.16
N VAL A 338 -15.63 23.43 8.29
CA VAL A 338 -14.89 22.98 7.08
C VAL A 338 -14.59 24.15 6.13
N THR A 339 -15.52 25.08 5.96
CA THR A 339 -15.31 26.27 5.10
C THR A 339 -14.24 27.20 5.67
N ALA A 340 -14.26 27.45 6.98
CA ALA A 340 -13.23 28.24 7.67
C ALA A 340 -11.87 27.53 7.67
N ALA A 341 -11.87 26.20 7.85
CA ALA A 341 -10.67 25.38 7.80
C ALA A 341 -9.98 25.48 6.44
N LYS A 342 -10.72 25.34 5.33
CA LYS A 342 -10.19 25.52 3.96
C LYS A 342 -9.59 26.90 3.75
N ALA A 343 -10.30 27.96 4.13
CA ALA A 343 -9.83 29.34 3.98
C ALA A 343 -8.55 29.61 4.79
N LYS A 344 -8.39 29.00 5.97
CA LYS A 344 -7.14 29.07 6.75
C LYS A 344 -6.04 28.18 6.18
N ALA A 345 -6.36 27.00 5.64
CA ALA A 345 -5.40 26.13 4.96
C ALA A 345 -4.82 26.77 3.68
N ASP A 346 -5.59 27.61 2.98
CA ASP A 346 -5.07 28.43 1.87
C ASP A 346 -4.04 29.47 2.35
N VAL A 347 -4.27 30.11 3.51
CA VAL A 347 -3.38 31.14 4.08
C VAL A 347 -2.11 30.52 4.69
N GLU A 348 -2.26 29.44 5.45
CA GLU A 348 -1.13 28.70 6.03
C GLU A 348 -0.34 27.96 4.95
N GLY A 349 -1.03 27.41 3.95
CA GLY A 349 -0.44 26.70 2.82
C GLY A 349 0.39 27.55 1.88
N ALA A 350 0.10 28.85 1.76
CA ALA A 350 0.89 29.80 0.99
C ALA A 350 2.19 30.24 1.70
N LYS A 351 2.52 29.67 2.87
CA LYS A 351 3.81 29.91 3.53
C LYS A 351 4.89 29.07 2.87
N LYS A 352 6.10 29.64 2.78
CA LYS A 352 7.32 28.93 2.40
C LYS A 352 7.58 27.74 3.33
N LEU A 353 7.87 26.59 2.72
CA LEU A 353 8.39 25.38 3.35
C LEU A 353 9.91 25.26 3.10
N GLY A 354 10.36 25.48 1.87
CA GLY A 354 11.78 25.38 1.48
C GLY A 354 12.05 26.02 0.12
N ASP A 355 13.18 25.68 -0.49
CA ASP A 355 13.53 26.03 -1.88
C ASP A 355 13.90 24.77 -2.69
N ILE A 356 13.77 24.85 -4.02
CA ILE A 356 14.31 23.90 -5.01
C ILE A 356 15.25 24.62 -5.99
N THR A 357 16.28 23.93 -6.51
CA THR A 357 17.23 24.55 -7.46
C THR A 357 16.86 24.38 -8.94
N ALA A 358 15.90 23.50 -9.25
CA ALA A 358 15.31 23.26 -10.58
C ALA A 358 14.02 22.43 -10.40
N ASP A 359 13.25 22.22 -11.47
CA ASP A 359 11.98 21.47 -11.41
C ASP A 359 12.17 20.01 -10.95
N LEU A 360 11.29 19.55 -10.07
CA LEU A 360 11.07 18.14 -9.74
C LEU A 360 9.86 17.63 -10.52
N ARG A 361 10.09 17.05 -11.72
CA ARG A 361 9.03 16.62 -12.65
C ARG A 361 8.73 15.13 -12.56
N ARG A 362 7.48 14.76 -12.85
CA ARG A 362 7.07 13.42 -13.29
C ARG A 362 7.46 13.23 -14.76
N ALA A 363 7.49 11.97 -15.19
CA ALA A 363 7.66 11.63 -16.60
C ALA A 363 6.44 12.07 -17.43
N VAL A 364 6.70 12.51 -18.66
CA VAL A 364 5.70 12.92 -19.65
C VAL A 364 5.64 11.98 -20.85
N GLN A 365 4.51 11.95 -21.55
CA GLN A 365 4.37 11.28 -22.85
C GLN A 365 5.05 12.10 -23.97
N SER A 366 5.08 11.57 -25.20
CA SER A 366 5.61 12.23 -26.39
C SER A 366 4.98 13.60 -26.71
N ASP A 367 3.76 13.88 -26.25
CA ASP A 367 3.13 15.21 -26.34
C ASP A 367 3.72 16.27 -25.37
N ARG A 368 4.56 15.84 -24.41
CA ARG A 368 5.23 16.63 -23.37
C ARG A 368 4.31 17.43 -22.43
N THR A 369 3.04 17.03 -22.34
CA THR A 369 1.99 17.65 -21.50
C THR A 369 1.21 16.65 -20.66
N SER A 370 1.09 15.39 -21.08
CA SER A 370 0.37 14.34 -20.36
C SER A 370 1.30 13.41 -19.59
N GLU A 371 0.82 12.86 -18.48
CA GLU A 371 1.57 12.04 -17.50
C GLU A 371 1.95 10.67 -18.08
N ASN A 372 3.25 10.32 -18.07
CA ASN A 372 3.75 8.98 -18.38
C ASN A 372 4.11 8.20 -17.12
N ARG A 373 3.11 7.57 -16.48
CA ARG A 373 3.36 6.64 -15.37
C ARG A 373 4.23 5.43 -15.73
N GLY A 374 4.47 5.19 -17.02
CA GLY A 374 5.36 4.13 -17.47
C GLY A 374 6.84 4.50 -17.44
N GLY A 375 7.20 5.78 -17.31
CA GLY A 375 8.57 6.29 -17.36
C GLY A 375 9.17 6.63 -15.98
N GLU A 376 10.48 6.58 -15.85
CA GLU A 376 11.21 7.02 -14.65
C GLU A 376 11.13 8.54 -14.50
N SER A 377 11.19 9.03 -13.26
CA SER A 377 11.07 10.47 -13.02
C SER A 377 11.82 10.96 -11.79
N VAL A 378 12.45 12.13 -11.97
CA VAL A 378 13.09 12.96 -10.95
C VAL A 378 12.24 13.08 -9.68
N LEU A 379 10.95 13.40 -9.82
CA LEU A 379 10.04 13.53 -8.68
C LEU A 379 9.79 12.19 -7.97
N GLY A 380 9.68 11.09 -8.72
CA GLY A 380 9.50 9.76 -8.12
C GLY A 380 10.70 9.31 -7.29
N ASN A 381 11.92 9.53 -7.80
CA ASN A 381 13.15 9.21 -7.08
C ASN A 381 13.35 10.12 -5.85
N TYR A 382 13.05 11.42 -5.98
CA TYR A 382 13.06 12.36 -4.85
C TYR A 382 12.08 11.94 -3.74
N ILE A 383 10.83 11.66 -4.09
CA ILE A 383 9.81 11.28 -3.12
C ILE A 383 10.11 9.92 -2.46
N ALA A 384 10.68 8.97 -3.19
CA ALA A 384 11.18 7.74 -2.59
C ALA A 384 12.30 8.01 -1.57
N GLU A 385 13.25 8.90 -1.88
CA GLU A 385 14.31 9.28 -0.92
C GLU A 385 13.75 10.02 0.31
N VAL A 386 12.78 10.93 0.15
CA VAL A 386 12.05 11.55 1.26
C VAL A 386 11.48 10.49 2.22
N GLN A 387 10.85 9.44 1.68
CA GLN A 387 10.24 8.37 2.47
C GLN A 387 11.30 7.48 3.15
N ARG A 388 12.42 7.17 2.47
CA ARG A 388 13.55 6.44 3.05
C ARG A 388 14.24 7.23 4.17
N ALA A 389 14.42 8.54 4.01
CA ALA A 389 14.99 9.43 5.01
C ALA A 389 14.11 9.48 6.28
N ALA A 390 12.81 9.75 6.13
CA ALA A 390 11.86 9.79 7.25
C ALA A 390 11.81 8.47 8.05
N THR A 391 11.95 7.33 7.36
CA THR A 391 11.91 5.99 7.97
C THR A 391 13.28 5.39 8.32
N THR A 392 14.37 6.15 8.19
CA THR A 392 15.73 5.69 8.53
C THR A 392 15.85 5.28 10.01
N ARG A 393 15.03 5.85 10.89
CA ARG A 393 14.93 5.48 12.32
C ARG A 393 14.36 4.07 12.58
N GLN A 394 13.55 3.53 11.67
CA GLN A 394 13.09 2.14 11.66
C GLN A 394 14.06 1.21 10.90
N GLY A 395 15.23 1.71 10.51
CA GLY A 395 16.27 0.96 9.79
C GLY A 395 16.15 0.98 8.26
N SER A 396 15.28 1.81 7.68
CA SER A 396 15.03 1.82 6.22
C SER A 396 16.30 2.01 5.38
N GLN A 397 16.55 1.03 4.50
CA GLN A 397 17.70 0.97 3.58
C GLN A 397 17.33 1.44 2.17
N VAL A 398 16.09 1.20 1.74
CA VAL A 398 15.57 1.53 0.41
C VAL A 398 14.07 1.86 0.51
N ALA A 399 13.57 2.73 -0.35
CA ALA A 399 12.14 2.96 -0.50
C ALA A 399 11.69 2.98 -1.96
N PHE A 400 10.41 2.66 -2.18
CA PHE A 400 9.76 2.66 -3.50
C PHE A 400 8.49 3.51 -3.49
N MET A 401 8.32 4.33 -4.53
CA MET A 401 7.15 5.21 -4.71
C MET A 401 6.43 4.87 -6.01
N ASN A 402 5.11 4.64 -5.97
CA ASN A 402 4.31 4.39 -7.17
C ASN A 402 3.98 5.71 -7.91
N PRO A 403 4.00 5.71 -9.25
CA PRO A 403 3.83 6.92 -10.04
C PRO A 403 2.39 7.44 -10.00
N GLY A 404 1.42 6.60 -9.62
CA GLY A 404 0.04 7.02 -9.37
C GLY A 404 -0.11 7.88 -8.10
N GLY A 405 0.79 7.70 -7.13
CA GLY A 405 0.83 8.46 -5.88
C GLY A 405 1.22 9.94 -6.06
N LEU A 406 1.94 10.26 -7.13
CA LEU A 406 2.39 11.61 -7.48
C LEU A 406 1.29 12.34 -8.28
N ARG A 407 0.84 13.52 -7.81
CA ARG A 407 -0.36 14.17 -8.38
C ARG A 407 -0.10 15.48 -9.13
N THR A 408 0.95 16.22 -8.77
CA THR A 408 1.47 17.36 -9.53
C THR A 408 2.99 17.27 -9.62
N ASP A 409 3.58 18.04 -10.53
CA ASP A 409 5.00 18.37 -10.55
C ASP A 409 5.28 19.51 -9.57
N MET A 410 6.48 19.57 -9.01
CA MET A 410 6.95 20.67 -8.15
C MET A 410 7.95 21.50 -8.97
N LEU A 411 7.54 22.70 -9.38
CA LEU A 411 8.22 23.49 -10.41
C LEU A 411 9.00 24.65 -9.79
N PHE A 412 10.13 25.00 -10.40
CA PHE A 412 10.97 26.13 -10.01
C PHE A 412 10.33 27.48 -10.40
N ALA A 413 9.47 27.51 -11.43
CA ALA A 413 8.78 28.73 -11.82
C ALA A 413 7.60 29.05 -10.88
N SER A 414 7.58 30.28 -10.37
CA SER A 414 6.53 30.87 -9.51
C SER A 414 5.11 30.40 -9.82
N SER A 415 4.40 29.88 -8.80
CA SER A 415 2.98 29.52 -8.93
C SER A 415 2.03 30.71 -8.73
N GLY A 416 2.52 31.84 -8.20
CA GLY A 416 1.72 33.04 -7.97
C GLY A 416 2.48 34.25 -7.44
N ALA A 417 1.82 35.41 -7.41
CA ALA A 417 2.46 36.72 -7.17
C ALA A 417 3.12 36.94 -5.79
N ASN A 418 2.97 36.00 -4.85
CA ASN A 418 3.62 36.01 -3.52
C ASN A 418 4.61 34.83 -3.34
N ASP A 419 4.87 34.09 -4.41
CA ASP A 419 5.70 32.89 -4.46
C ASP A 419 6.82 33.12 -5.49
N PRO A 420 8.07 33.42 -5.07
CA PRO A 420 9.16 33.71 -5.98
C PRO A 420 9.78 32.43 -6.56
N ASP A 421 10.35 32.53 -7.77
CA ASP A 421 11.01 31.40 -8.43
C ASP A 421 12.01 30.67 -7.51
N GLY A 422 11.90 29.35 -7.48
CA GLY A 422 12.66 28.44 -6.63
C GLY A 422 12.05 28.18 -5.25
N GLN A 423 11.06 28.93 -4.79
CA GLN A 423 10.38 28.65 -3.52
C GLN A 423 9.49 27.40 -3.64
N VAL A 424 9.33 26.67 -2.53
CA VAL A 424 8.28 25.66 -2.35
C VAL A 424 7.42 26.04 -1.15
N THR A 425 6.10 26.09 -1.33
CA THR A 425 5.14 26.30 -0.25
C THR A 425 4.60 24.99 0.33
N TYR A 426 4.04 25.06 1.55
CA TYR A 426 3.37 23.90 2.17
C TYR A 426 2.24 23.32 1.30
N LYS A 427 1.54 24.17 0.53
CA LYS A 427 0.45 23.73 -0.34
C LYS A 427 0.95 22.99 -1.59
N GLU A 428 2.10 23.36 -2.15
CA GLU A 428 2.66 22.67 -3.31
C GLU A 428 3.18 21.28 -2.95
N ALA A 429 3.88 21.16 -1.82
CA ALA A 429 4.24 19.86 -1.23
C ALA A 429 2.98 18.98 -1.04
N ALA A 430 1.94 19.52 -0.39
CA ALA A 430 0.68 18.82 -0.18
C ALA A 430 -0.05 18.42 -1.47
N LEU A 431 0.13 19.15 -2.57
CA LEU A 431 -0.45 18.80 -3.88
C LEU A 431 0.32 17.69 -4.60
N VAL A 432 1.60 17.41 -4.24
CA VAL A 432 2.33 16.26 -4.79
C VAL A 432 1.78 14.96 -4.21
N GLN A 433 1.59 14.89 -2.89
CA GLN A 433 1.06 13.73 -2.17
C GLN A 433 -0.18 14.09 -1.32
N PRO A 434 -1.36 14.31 -1.93
CA PRO A 434 -2.56 14.79 -1.24
C PRO A 434 -3.35 13.70 -0.50
N PHE A 435 -2.91 12.44 -0.58
CA PHE A 435 -3.64 11.28 -0.06
C PHE A 435 -3.50 11.09 1.45
N ALA A 436 -2.43 11.63 2.05
CA ALA A 436 -2.05 11.36 3.42
C ALA A 436 -1.92 9.85 3.70
N ASN A 437 -1.09 9.17 2.89
CA ASN A 437 -0.68 7.79 3.18
C ASN A 437 0.30 7.82 4.35
N THR A 438 0.27 6.80 5.20
CA THR A 438 1.37 6.51 6.12
C THR A 438 2.52 5.79 5.41
N LEU A 439 3.72 5.83 5.98
CA LEU A 439 4.90 5.12 5.48
C LEU A 439 5.10 3.83 6.27
N VAL A 440 5.06 2.69 5.59
CA VAL A 440 5.19 1.35 6.17
C VAL A 440 6.58 0.81 5.87
N THR A 441 7.28 0.35 6.89
CA THR A 441 8.57 -0.34 6.77
C THR A 441 8.39 -1.84 6.89
N GLN A 442 9.08 -2.62 6.07
CA GLN A 442 8.94 -4.08 6.03
C GLN A 442 10.24 -4.75 5.57
N ASP A 443 10.48 -5.96 6.05
CA ASP A 443 11.64 -6.77 5.70
C ASP A 443 11.30 -7.58 4.45
N MET A 444 12.09 -7.40 3.38
CA MET A 444 11.89 -8.08 2.09
C MET A 444 13.20 -8.72 1.62
N THR A 445 13.08 -9.93 1.07
CA THR A 445 14.18 -10.60 0.37
C THR A 445 14.47 -9.94 -0.99
N GLY A 446 15.68 -10.09 -1.50
CA GLY A 446 16.05 -9.65 -2.85
C GLY A 446 15.12 -10.23 -3.92
N GLN A 447 14.67 -11.48 -3.79
CA GLN A 447 13.66 -12.08 -4.67
C GLN A 447 12.34 -11.29 -4.63
N GLN A 448 11.84 -10.90 -3.45
CA GLN A 448 10.61 -10.11 -3.35
C GLN A 448 10.77 -8.69 -3.91
N ILE A 449 11.97 -8.10 -3.80
CA ILE A 449 12.28 -6.80 -4.43
C ILE A 449 12.31 -6.96 -5.95
N LYS A 450 12.94 -8.02 -6.47
CA LYS A 450 12.90 -8.37 -7.90
C LYS A 450 11.46 -8.55 -8.38
N ASP A 451 10.64 -9.30 -7.65
CA ASP A 451 9.24 -9.55 -8.00
C ASP A 451 8.40 -8.26 -8.02
N ALA A 452 8.65 -7.33 -7.10
CA ALA A 452 8.04 -5.99 -7.13
C ALA A 452 8.48 -5.18 -8.37
N LEU A 453 9.75 -5.26 -8.75
CA LEU A 453 10.27 -4.61 -9.95
C LEU A 453 9.76 -5.26 -11.26
N GLU A 454 9.51 -6.58 -11.29
CA GLU A 454 8.85 -7.27 -12.40
C GLU A 454 7.36 -6.87 -12.54
N GLN A 455 6.69 -6.59 -11.42
CA GLN A 455 5.28 -6.16 -11.37
C GLN A 455 5.05 -4.75 -11.94
N GLN A 456 6.12 -3.98 -12.20
CA GLN A 456 6.05 -2.74 -12.97
C GLN A 456 5.46 -2.95 -14.37
N TRP A 457 5.76 -4.09 -15.02
CA TRP A 457 5.01 -4.53 -16.19
C TRP A 457 3.65 -5.05 -15.74
N GLN A 458 2.61 -4.23 -15.91
CA GLN A 458 1.26 -4.52 -15.43
C GLN A 458 0.59 -5.67 -16.22
N PRO A 459 -0.43 -6.36 -15.66
CA PRO A 459 -1.17 -7.41 -16.37
C PRO A 459 -1.71 -6.99 -17.75
N ASP A 460 -1.75 -7.95 -18.68
CA ASP A 460 -2.12 -7.70 -20.07
C ASP A 460 -3.58 -7.20 -20.21
N GLY A 461 -3.79 -6.23 -21.10
CA GLY A 461 -5.11 -5.63 -21.37
C GLY A 461 -5.49 -4.44 -20.49
N LEU A 462 -4.67 -4.06 -19.50
CA LEU A 462 -4.88 -2.84 -18.70
C LEU A 462 -4.53 -1.56 -19.49
N GLU A 463 -5.19 -0.45 -19.14
CA GLU A 463 -5.00 0.87 -19.78
C GLU A 463 -3.54 1.38 -19.69
N ARG A 464 -2.88 1.05 -18.59
CA ARG A 464 -1.48 1.33 -18.26
C ARG A 464 -0.72 0.00 -18.24
N PRO A 465 0.04 -0.34 -19.29
CA PRO A 465 0.78 -1.61 -19.36
C PRO A 465 2.08 -1.58 -18.53
N PHE A 466 2.48 -0.41 -18.05
CA PHE A 466 3.66 -0.19 -17.22
C PHE A 466 3.33 0.84 -16.12
N LEU A 467 3.84 0.62 -14.91
CA LEU A 467 3.92 1.59 -13.82
C LEU A 467 5.34 1.58 -13.26
N LYS A 468 6.15 2.61 -13.54
CA LYS A 468 7.54 2.69 -13.08
C LYS A 468 7.60 3.17 -11.64
N LEU A 469 8.21 2.38 -10.76
CA LEU A 469 8.49 2.78 -9.38
C LEU A 469 9.64 3.80 -9.38
N GLY A 470 9.44 4.93 -8.69
CA GLY A 470 10.55 5.78 -8.27
C GLY A 470 11.28 5.13 -7.10
N VAL A 471 12.60 5.26 -7.04
CA VAL A 471 13.45 4.56 -6.06
C VAL A 471 14.37 5.52 -5.29
N SER A 472 14.56 5.22 -4.01
CA SER A 472 15.36 6.05 -3.09
C SER A 472 16.85 6.12 -3.46
N ASP A 473 17.60 6.98 -2.80
CA ASP A 473 19.00 7.21 -3.15
C ASP A 473 19.87 5.95 -2.98
N GLY A 474 20.87 5.83 -3.86
CA GLY A 474 21.78 4.69 -3.91
C GLY A 474 21.17 3.35 -4.37
N PHE A 475 19.85 3.19 -4.49
CA PHE A 475 19.25 2.00 -5.09
C PHE A 475 19.10 2.17 -6.60
N ALA A 476 19.56 1.18 -7.38
CA ALA A 476 19.40 1.16 -8.83
C ALA A 476 19.43 -0.27 -9.39
N TYR A 477 18.89 -0.48 -10.59
CA TYR A 477 18.73 -1.80 -11.21
C TYR A 477 18.83 -1.79 -12.74
N THR A 478 19.07 -2.96 -13.35
CA THR A 478 19.09 -3.15 -14.81
C THR A 478 18.03 -4.15 -15.26
N TYR A 479 17.56 -4.03 -16.50
CA TYR A 479 16.57 -4.96 -17.06
C TYR A 479 16.66 -5.19 -18.56
N ASP A 480 16.30 -6.39 -19.03
CA ASP A 480 16.01 -6.65 -20.44
C ASP A 480 14.51 -6.37 -20.73
N PRO A 481 14.15 -5.33 -21.52
CA PRO A 481 12.77 -5.05 -21.88
C PRO A 481 12.12 -6.10 -22.80
N ASN A 482 12.92 -6.90 -23.52
CA ASN A 482 12.46 -7.94 -24.44
C ASN A 482 12.22 -9.30 -23.77
N ALA A 483 12.85 -9.55 -22.62
CA ALA A 483 12.73 -10.80 -21.89
C ALA A 483 11.27 -11.08 -21.44
N GLU A 484 11.01 -12.34 -21.05
CA GLU A 484 9.68 -12.75 -20.59
C GLU A 484 9.30 -12.12 -19.24
N ARG A 485 7.99 -11.97 -19.01
CA ARG A 485 7.42 -11.39 -17.78
C ARG A 485 7.85 -12.23 -16.55
N GLY A 486 8.55 -11.63 -15.59
CA GLY A 486 9.15 -12.32 -14.44
C GLY A 486 10.66 -12.59 -14.60
N SER A 487 11.22 -12.36 -15.78
CA SER A 487 12.63 -12.59 -16.12
C SER A 487 13.32 -11.36 -16.72
N ARG A 488 12.79 -10.15 -16.49
CA ARG A 488 13.33 -8.91 -17.04
C ARG A 488 14.41 -8.27 -16.19
N ILE A 489 14.24 -8.25 -14.87
CA ILE A 489 15.20 -7.64 -13.94
C ILE A 489 16.46 -8.50 -13.90
N THR A 490 17.58 -7.96 -14.38
CA THR A 490 18.84 -8.69 -14.55
C THR A 490 19.82 -8.51 -13.38
N ALA A 491 19.85 -7.31 -12.78
CA ALA A 491 20.64 -7.02 -11.59
C ALA A 491 20.01 -5.90 -10.75
N MET A 492 20.30 -5.89 -9.45
CA MET A 492 19.90 -4.84 -8.50
C MET A 492 21.10 -4.49 -7.62
N THR A 493 21.23 -3.22 -7.24
CA THR A 493 22.33 -2.69 -6.44
C THR A 493 21.84 -1.70 -5.39
N LEU A 494 22.49 -1.67 -4.22
CA LEU A 494 22.34 -0.62 -3.21
C LEU A 494 23.73 -0.07 -2.84
N GLY A 495 23.93 1.23 -3.01
CA GLY A 495 25.24 1.88 -2.80
C GLY A 495 26.34 1.34 -3.73
N GLY A 496 25.96 0.82 -4.90
CA GLY A 496 26.84 0.12 -5.84
C GLY A 496 27.13 -1.35 -5.50
N ALA A 497 26.79 -1.83 -4.30
CA ALA A 497 26.92 -3.25 -3.95
C ALA A 497 25.76 -4.07 -4.58
N PRO A 498 26.03 -5.22 -5.22
CA PRO A 498 24.99 -6.12 -5.70
C PRO A 498 24.09 -6.65 -4.58
N ILE A 499 22.82 -6.90 -4.90
CA ILE A 499 21.84 -7.53 -3.99
C ILE A 499 21.58 -8.97 -4.46
N ALA A 500 21.84 -9.95 -3.60
CA ALA A 500 21.50 -11.35 -3.83
C ALA A 500 19.99 -11.61 -3.62
N LEU A 501 19.46 -12.70 -4.17
CA LEU A 501 18.03 -13.00 -4.09
C LEU A 501 17.57 -13.40 -2.67
N ASP A 502 18.49 -13.86 -1.83
CA ASP A 502 18.31 -14.23 -0.43
C ASP A 502 18.74 -13.15 0.58
N ASP A 503 19.40 -12.07 0.14
CA ASP A 503 19.64 -10.88 0.98
C ASP A 503 18.31 -10.32 1.48
N THR A 504 18.26 -9.88 2.75
CA THR A 504 17.08 -9.24 3.34
C THR A 504 17.35 -7.78 3.61
N LEU A 505 16.52 -6.89 3.04
CA LEU A 505 16.61 -5.44 3.20
C LEU A 505 15.38 -4.90 3.94
N LYS A 506 15.57 -3.84 4.73
CA LYS A 506 14.47 -3.04 5.28
C LYS A 506 13.97 -2.05 4.22
N VAL A 507 12.81 -2.35 3.65
CA VAL A 507 12.16 -1.61 2.57
C VAL A 507 11.07 -0.70 3.15
N THR A 508 10.97 0.54 2.68
CA THR A 508 9.83 1.44 2.95
C THR A 508 8.96 1.60 1.71
N VAL A 509 7.64 1.59 1.91
CA VAL A 509 6.64 1.95 0.91
C VAL A 509 5.50 2.73 1.57
N ASN A 510 4.75 3.51 0.79
CA ASN A 510 3.47 4.04 1.27
C ASN A 510 2.47 2.91 1.59
N SER A 511 1.50 3.16 2.46
CA SER A 511 0.57 2.13 2.94
C SER A 511 -0.29 1.49 1.84
N PHE A 512 -0.63 2.24 0.78
CA PHE A 512 -1.28 1.73 -0.43
C PHE A 512 -0.42 0.66 -1.15
N LEU A 513 0.88 0.89 -1.32
CA LEU A 513 1.80 -0.13 -1.85
C LEU A 513 2.00 -1.29 -0.86
N SER A 514 2.05 -1.03 0.45
CA SER A 514 2.28 -2.05 1.49
C SER A 514 1.23 -3.18 1.50
N THR A 515 0.03 -2.90 0.98
CA THR A 515 -1.09 -3.84 0.85
C THR A 515 -1.23 -4.46 -0.54
N GLY A 516 -0.33 -4.14 -1.47
CA GLY A 516 -0.32 -4.66 -2.84
C GLY A 516 -1.06 -3.79 -3.88
N GLY A 517 -1.27 -2.50 -3.58
CA GLY A 517 -1.83 -1.52 -4.52
C GLY A 517 -1.06 -1.42 -5.84
N ASP A 518 -1.71 -0.89 -6.88
CA ASP A 518 -1.19 -0.83 -8.27
C ASP A 518 -0.68 -2.20 -8.80
N ASN A 519 -1.27 -3.30 -8.32
CA ASN A 519 -0.91 -4.70 -8.60
C ASN A 519 0.50 -5.15 -8.10
N PHE A 520 1.15 -4.37 -7.23
CA PHE A 520 2.46 -4.72 -6.65
C PHE A 520 2.35 -5.72 -5.49
N ALA A 521 1.75 -6.89 -5.75
CA ALA A 521 1.49 -7.94 -4.77
C ALA A 521 2.73 -8.45 -4.02
N ALA A 522 3.95 -8.26 -4.53
CA ALA A 522 5.18 -8.61 -3.82
C ALA A 522 5.35 -7.78 -2.52
N PHE A 523 4.96 -6.50 -2.51
CA PHE A 523 4.97 -5.68 -1.29
C PHE A 523 3.96 -6.17 -0.25
N ALA A 524 2.85 -6.81 -0.66
CA ALA A 524 1.91 -7.43 0.28
C ALA A 524 2.58 -8.57 1.08
N GLY A 525 3.53 -9.30 0.49
CA GLY A 525 4.26 -10.41 1.11
C GLY A 525 5.45 -10.05 1.99
N GLY A 526 5.77 -8.76 2.20
CA GLY A 526 6.83 -8.34 3.13
C GLY A 526 6.58 -8.79 4.57
N THR A 527 7.65 -9.05 5.33
CA THR A 527 7.59 -9.49 6.73
C THR A 527 7.95 -8.36 7.69
N ASN A 528 7.76 -8.55 9.00
CA ASN A 528 8.07 -7.54 10.04
C ASN A 528 7.58 -6.12 9.68
N LYS A 529 6.34 -6.06 9.18
CA LYS A 529 5.70 -4.80 8.80
C LYS A 529 5.46 -3.96 10.03
N ALA A 530 5.86 -2.70 9.98
CA ALA A 530 5.56 -1.69 10.97
C ALA A 530 5.22 -0.39 10.25
N ASP A 531 4.04 0.15 10.52
CA ASP A 531 3.77 1.55 10.19
C ASP A 531 4.71 2.44 11.03
N SER A 532 5.17 3.53 10.43
CA SER A 532 6.09 4.48 11.07
C SER A 532 5.37 5.59 11.84
N GLY A 533 4.03 5.64 11.78
CA GLY A 533 3.22 6.78 12.23
C GLY A 533 3.45 8.04 11.38
N THR A 534 4.31 7.97 10.37
CA THR A 534 4.73 9.14 9.60
C THR A 534 3.92 9.23 8.30
N VAL A 535 3.23 10.36 8.13
CA VAL A 535 2.44 10.68 6.94
C VAL A 535 3.36 11.11 5.80
N ASP A 536 3.01 10.79 4.55
CA ASP A 536 3.78 11.15 3.36
C ASP A 536 4.06 12.66 3.23
N LEU A 537 3.05 13.51 3.44
CA LEU A 537 3.25 14.96 3.51
C LEU A 537 4.12 15.39 4.71
N GLN A 538 3.97 14.76 5.87
CA GLN A 538 4.78 15.11 7.06
C GLN A 538 6.25 14.76 6.84
N ALA A 539 6.54 13.60 6.23
CA ALA A 539 7.87 13.21 5.79
C ALA A 539 8.48 14.24 4.83
N GLN A 540 7.71 14.77 3.87
CA GLN A 540 8.18 15.80 2.96
C GLN A 540 8.44 17.14 3.66
N VAL A 541 7.59 17.54 4.62
CA VAL A 541 7.79 18.73 5.45
C VAL A 541 9.07 18.62 6.27
N ASP A 542 9.27 17.50 6.96
CA ASP A 542 10.46 17.26 7.78
C ASP A 542 11.74 17.15 6.93
N TYR A 543 11.63 16.60 5.71
CA TYR A 543 12.74 16.56 4.76
C TYR A 543 13.18 17.97 4.32
N PHE A 544 12.24 18.89 4.04
CA PHE A 544 12.57 20.29 3.74
C PHE A 544 13.10 21.06 4.96
N ILE A 545 12.64 20.73 6.18
CA ILE A 545 13.20 21.30 7.42
C ILE A 545 14.66 20.86 7.61
N ALA A 546 14.98 19.59 7.30
CA ALA A 546 16.34 19.07 7.33
C ALA A 546 17.21 19.56 6.14
N ASN A 547 16.60 19.76 4.97
CA ASN A 547 17.24 20.16 3.72
C ASN A 547 16.54 21.41 3.14
N PRO A 548 16.82 22.63 3.65
CA PRO A 548 16.08 23.84 3.27
C PRO A 548 16.16 24.24 1.79
N VAL A 549 17.16 23.71 1.07
CA VAL A 549 17.32 23.85 -0.38
C VAL A 549 17.51 22.45 -0.96
N VAL A 550 16.60 22.03 -1.84
CA VAL A 550 16.62 20.72 -2.49
C VAL A 550 17.13 20.86 -3.93
N THR A 551 18.16 20.09 -4.27
CA THR A 551 18.56 19.91 -5.68
C THR A 551 17.92 18.64 -6.22
N PRO A 552 17.24 18.70 -7.38
CA PRO A 552 16.68 17.51 -8.02
C PRO A 552 17.72 16.41 -8.27
N PRO A 553 17.40 15.12 -8.06
CA PRO A 553 18.26 14.02 -8.49
C PRO A 553 18.38 14.02 -10.02
N THR A 554 19.60 13.88 -10.53
CA THR A 554 19.91 13.83 -11.98
C THR A 554 20.40 12.45 -12.42
N ASP A 555 20.39 11.47 -11.52
CA ASP A 555 20.82 10.11 -11.75
C ASP A 555 19.62 9.22 -12.12
N GLN A 556 19.71 8.59 -13.29
CA GLN A 556 18.75 7.59 -13.75
C GLN A 556 18.97 6.30 -12.94
N ARG A 557 17.93 5.69 -12.36
CA ARG A 557 18.10 4.57 -11.41
C ARG A 557 17.71 3.21 -11.99
N ALA A 558 17.23 3.18 -13.22
CA ALA A 558 16.75 1.94 -13.82
C ALA A 558 16.96 1.88 -15.34
N VAL A 559 18.06 1.27 -15.76
CA VAL A 559 18.49 1.23 -17.17
C VAL A 559 18.11 -0.08 -17.86
N GLY A 560 17.51 0.03 -19.04
CA GLY A 560 17.27 -1.08 -19.95
C GLY A 560 18.55 -1.50 -20.68
N VAL A 561 18.88 -2.80 -20.68
CA VAL A 561 20.12 -3.37 -21.22
C VAL A 561 19.80 -4.63 -22.03
N VAL A 562 20.23 -4.64 -23.28
CA VAL A 562 20.16 -5.82 -24.18
C VAL A 562 21.53 -5.99 -24.82
N THR A 563 22.18 -7.13 -24.62
CA THR A 563 23.48 -7.44 -25.21
C THR A 563 23.36 -8.49 -26.31
N THR A 564 24.38 -8.61 -27.17
CA THR A 564 24.65 -9.88 -27.87
C THR A 564 24.64 -11.01 -26.82
N PRO A 565 23.98 -12.15 -27.07
CA PRO A 565 24.03 -13.29 -26.15
C PRO A 565 25.47 -13.76 -25.94
N VAL A 566 25.89 -13.84 -24.68
CA VAL A 566 27.26 -14.26 -24.32
C VAL A 566 27.46 -15.72 -24.73
N PRO A 567 28.56 -16.08 -25.44
CA PRO A 567 28.93 -17.48 -25.69
C PRO A 567 29.10 -18.26 -24.38
N ALA A 568 28.98 -19.59 -24.42
CA ALA A 568 29.14 -20.42 -23.23
C ALA A 568 30.59 -20.41 -22.70
N GLU A 569 31.53 -20.17 -23.62
CA GLU A 569 32.95 -19.95 -23.45
C GLU A 569 33.33 -18.48 -23.14
N GLY A 570 32.36 -17.56 -23.10
CA GLY A 570 32.59 -16.10 -23.01
C GLY A 570 32.99 -15.48 -24.36
N PHE A 571 32.97 -14.14 -24.46
CA PHE A 571 33.41 -13.47 -25.69
C PHE A 571 34.94 -13.55 -25.85
N GLN A 572 35.38 -13.74 -27.09
CA GLN A 572 36.78 -13.89 -27.51
C GLN A 572 37.29 -12.58 -28.16
N PRO A 573 38.61 -12.29 -28.17
CA PRO A 573 39.17 -11.20 -28.97
C PRO A 573 38.78 -11.32 -30.44
N GLY A 574 38.32 -10.23 -31.04
CA GLY A 574 37.79 -10.23 -32.41
C GLY A 574 36.28 -10.48 -32.53
N ASP A 575 35.59 -10.91 -31.46
CA ASP A 575 34.12 -11.01 -31.47
C ASP A 575 33.45 -9.63 -31.57
N GLU A 576 32.34 -9.54 -32.30
CA GLU A 576 31.49 -8.35 -32.37
C GLU A 576 30.43 -8.38 -31.25
N VAL A 577 30.55 -7.46 -30.29
CA VAL A 577 29.60 -7.27 -29.21
C VAL A 577 28.75 -6.05 -29.50
N SER A 578 27.43 -6.21 -29.42
CA SER A 578 26.48 -5.10 -29.44
C SER A 578 25.80 -4.97 -28.09
N VAL A 579 25.64 -3.73 -27.62
CA VAL A 579 24.91 -3.38 -26.40
C VAL A 579 23.91 -2.29 -26.77
N SER A 580 22.63 -2.62 -26.68
CA SER A 580 21.53 -1.67 -26.79
C SER A 580 21.05 -1.27 -25.40
N LEU A 581 21.05 0.03 -25.15
CA LEU A 581 20.63 0.66 -23.92
C LEU A 581 19.33 1.44 -24.13
N SER A 582 18.47 1.49 -23.11
CA SER A 582 17.28 2.34 -23.04
C SER A 582 17.03 2.82 -21.62
N SER A 583 16.18 3.84 -21.45
CA SER A 583 16.10 4.60 -20.20
C SER A 583 17.46 5.19 -19.80
N LEU A 584 17.97 6.10 -20.63
CA LEU A 584 19.18 6.89 -20.34
C LEU A 584 18.89 8.36 -20.01
N VAL A 585 17.63 8.81 -20.12
CA VAL A 585 17.17 10.16 -19.77
C VAL A 585 15.74 10.13 -19.20
N PHE A 586 15.37 11.09 -18.37
CA PHE A 586 13.98 11.28 -17.99
C PHE A 586 13.22 11.92 -19.16
N SER A 587 11.98 11.47 -19.44
CA SER A 587 11.22 12.02 -20.59
C SER A 587 10.81 13.49 -20.41
N SER A 588 10.91 14.02 -19.17
CA SER A 588 10.75 15.43 -18.81
C SER A 588 11.81 16.36 -19.38
N ASP A 589 13.01 15.84 -19.68
CA ASP A 589 14.21 16.65 -19.87
C ASP A 589 14.27 17.25 -21.28
N ASP A 590 15.12 18.26 -21.47
CA ASP A 590 15.34 18.84 -22.80
C ASP A 590 16.05 17.82 -23.71
N PRO A 591 15.45 17.37 -24.82
CA PRO A 591 16.06 16.45 -25.77
C PRO A 591 17.45 16.90 -26.27
N ALA A 592 17.73 18.20 -26.28
CA ALA A 592 19.03 18.74 -26.68
C ALA A 592 20.17 18.44 -25.67
N THR A 593 19.85 17.98 -24.46
CA THR A 593 20.83 17.70 -23.39
C THR A 593 21.25 16.23 -23.28
N ALA A 594 20.63 15.33 -24.06
CA ALA A 594 20.79 13.88 -23.94
C ALA A 594 22.23 13.35 -24.17
N GLY A 595 23.05 14.04 -24.97
CA GLY A 595 24.47 13.70 -25.13
C GLY A 595 24.74 12.35 -25.82
N SER A 596 25.76 11.64 -25.32
CA SER A 596 26.22 10.35 -25.84
C SER A 596 26.60 9.39 -24.72
N VAL A 597 26.61 8.10 -25.03
CA VAL A 597 27.23 7.04 -24.24
C VAL A 597 28.36 6.42 -25.05
N SER A 598 29.32 5.83 -24.36
CA SER A 598 30.41 5.07 -24.96
C SER A 598 30.62 3.71 -24.28
N VAL A 599 31.54 2.91 -24.79
CA VAL A 599 32.15 1.76 -24.14
C VAL A 599 33.66 1.95 -24.25
N SER A 600 34.42 1.58 -23.21
CA SER A 600 35.89 1.71 -23.21
C SER A 600 36.55 0.46 -22.62
N ALA A 601 37.85 0.31 -22.87
CA ALA A 601 38.73 -0.61 -22.16
C ALA A 601 40.00 0.14 -21.75
N GLY A 602 40.17 0.39 -20.44
CA GLY A 602 41.19 1.31 -19.95
C GLY A 602 40.79 2.76 -20.24
N ASP A 603 41.71 3.54 -20.82
CA ASP A 603 41.41 4.87 -21.37
C ASP A 603 41.06 4.83 -22.89
N VAL A 604 40.96 3.64 -23.51
CA VAL A 604 40.63 3.49 -24.95
C VAL A 604 39.12 3.36 -25.15
N VAL A 605 38.50 4.30 -25.85
CA VAL A 605 37.08 4.21 -26.26
C VAL A 605 36.93 3.21 -27.41
N LEU A 606 36.14 2.15 -27.18
CA LEU A 606 35.86 1.08 -28.16
C LEU A 606 34.68 1.43 -29.08
N ALA A 607 33.68 2.13 -28.57
CA ALA A 607 32.55 2.66 -29.34
C ALA A 607 31.94 3.88 -28.64
N GLU A 608 31.36 4.81 -29.39
CA GLU A 608 30.52 5.91 -28.89
C GLU A 608 29.24 6.00 -29.74
N SER A 609 28.12 6.32 -29.09
CA SER A 609 26.80 6.38 -29.70
C SER A 609 26.00 7.54 -29.08
N ALA A 610 25.43 8.41 -29.92
CA ALA A 610 24.59 9.50 -29.46
C ALA A 610 23.26 8.95 -28.92
N ILE A 611 22.77 9.52 -27.82
CA ILE A 611 21.50 9.10 -27.23
C ILE A 611 20.34 9.65 -28.08
N ASP A 612 19.40 8.79 -28.45
CA ASP A 612 18.09 9.13 -29.02
C ASP A 612 17.09 9.46 -27.88
N PRO A 613 16.74 10.74 -27.66
CA PRO A 613 15.81 11.16 -26.60
C PRO A 613 14.33 10.95 -26.96
N THR A 614 14.01 10.26 -28.07
CA THR A 614 12.61 10.04 -28.49
C THR A 614 11.82 9.33 -27.40
N ILE A 615 10.76 9.99 -26.92
CA ILE A 615 9.90 9.47 -25.85
C ILE A 615 9.11 8.25 -26.33
N VAL A 616 9.08 7.18 -25.53
CA VAL A 616 8.26 5.99 -25.76
C VAL A 616 7.05 6.03 -24.84
N ASP A 617 5.87 6.26 -25.40
CA ASP A 617 4.64 6.43 -24.62
C ASP A 617 4.30 5.20 -23.76
N LYS A 618 3.84 5.46 -22.54
CA LYS A 618 3.43 4.45 -21.54
C LYS A 618 4.52 3.46 -21.10
N ARG A 619 5.79 3.72 -21.36
CA ARG A 619 6.94 2.89 -20.94
C ARG A 619 8.13 3.75 -20.53
N ASP A 620 9.18 3.09 -20.09
CA ASP A 620 10.49 3.65 -19.80
C ASP A 620 11.53 3.06 -20.77
N GLU A 621 11.48 3.55 -22.01
CA GLU A 621 12.29 3.08 -23.13
C GLU A 621 12.84 4.25 -23.98
N GLN A 622 12.65 5.50 -23.53
CA GLN A 622 13.28 6.70 -24.09
C GLN A 622 14.77 6.79 -23.75
N GLY A 623 15.53 7.63 -24.46
CA GLY A 623 16.96 7.74 -24.23
C GLY A 623 17.66 6.44 -24.64
N ARG A 624 17.67 6.17 -25.94
CA ARG A 624 18.18 4.90 -26.50
C ARG A 624 19.54 5.09 -27.15
N ALA A 625 20.40 4.10 -27.03
CA ALA A 625 21.66 4.05 -27.76
C ALA A 625 22.04 2.60 -28.06
N THR A 626 22.59 2.35 -29.24
CA THR A 626 23.23 1.06 -29.56
C THR A 626 24.70 1.28 -29.79
N LEU A 627 25.52 0.53 -29.08
CA LEU A 627 26.97 0.53 -29.12
C LEU A 627 27.39 -0.82 -29.71
N THR A 628 28.17 -0.82 -30.79
CA THR A 628 28.75 -2.05 -31.34
C THR A 628 30.25 -1.88 -31.43
N PHE A 629 31.00 -2.83 -30.87
CA PHE A 629 32.45 -2.81 -30.80
C PHE A 629 33.01 -4.23 -30.96
N THR A 630 34.29 -4.31 -31.33
CA THR A 630 35.04 -5.56 -31.32
C THR A 630 35.73 -5.74 -29.98
N VAL A 631 35.73 -6.96 -29.42
CA VAL A 631 36.52 -7.26 -28.21
C VAL A 631 38.00 -7.10 -28.51
N PRO A 632 38.75 -6.27 -27.76
CA PRO A 632 40.15 -5.96 -28.07
C PRO A 632 41.08 -7.17 -27.86
N GLY A 633 42.14 -7.23 -28.66
CA GLY A 633 43.24 -8.17 -28.47
C GLY A 633 44.23 -7.71 -27.40
N ALA A 634 45.08 -8.64 -26.94
CA ALA A 634 46.12 -8.34 -25.95
C ALA A 634 47.11 -7.27 -26.43
N ASP A 635 47.35 -7.16 -27.75
CA ASP A 635 48.21 -6.14 -28.34
C ASP A 635 47.56 -4.75 -28.38
N ASP A 636 46.22 -4.66 -28.50
CA ASP A 636 45.49 -3.38 -28.62
C ASP A 636 45.54 -2.57 -27.31
N ALA A 637 45.62 -3.27 -26.16
CA ALA A 637 45.74 -2.66 -24.84
C ALA A 637 47.09 -1.98 -24.56
N SER A 638 48.06 -2.03 -25.49
CA SER A 638 49.43 -1.56 -25.28
C SER A 638 49.68 -0.07 -25.57
N GLN A 639 48.74 0.65 -26.20
CA GLN A 639 48.93 2.04 -26.63
C GLN A 639 48.55 3.08 -25.56
N VAL A 640 49.30 3.09 -24.45
CA VAL A 640 49.26 4.18 -23.46
C VAL A 640 50.33 5.22 -23.80
N ASP A 641 49.93 6.35 -24.38
CA ASP A 641 50.78 7.56 -24.53
C ASP A 641 50.09 8.77 -23.88
N THR A 642 50.85 9.57 -23.12
CA THR A 642 50.32 10.55 -22.17
C THR A 642 50.58 11.99 -22.62
N ALA A 643 49.61 12.63 -23.28
CA ALA A 643 49.66 14.07 -23.57
C ALA A 643 48.28 14.73 -23.82
N GLY A 644 48.07 15.94 -23.28
CA GLY A 644 47.19 16.94 -23.93
C GLY A 644 45.83 17.25 -23.28
N ASP A 645 45.84 17.82 -22.08
CA ASP A 645 44.73 18.53 -21.41
C ASP A 645 43.67 19.22 -22.32
N THR A 646 42.39 18.84 -22.19
CA THR A 646 41.25 19.78 -22.24
C THR A 646 40.00 19.19 -21.54
N VAL A 647 39.08 20.04 -21.05
CA VAL A 647 37.95 19.63 -20.18
C VAL A 647 36.58 19.91 -20.81
N ARG A 648 35.62 18.98 -20.59
CA ARG A 648 34.13 19.06 -20.67
C ARG A 648 33.42 18.17 -21.70
N ALA A 649 33.28 16.90 -21.33
CA ALA A 649 31.99 16.20 -21.29
C ALA A 649 32.02 15.27 -20.06
N THR A 650 30.88 14.76 -19.59
CA THR A 650 30.85 13.73 -18.52
C THR A 650 31.17 12.38 -19.17
N ALA A 651 32.43 12.20 -19.55
CA ALA A 651 32.88 11.05 -20.32
C ALA A 651 32.80 9.77 -19.48
N LEU A 652 32.22 8.74 -20.11
CA LEU A 652 32.16 7.38 -19.58
C LEU A 652 33.58 6.85 -19.34
N ARG A 653 33.78 6.06 -18.28
CA ARG A 653 35.06 5.41 -17.97
C ARG A 653 34.85 3.93 -17.68
N ALA A 654 35.67 3.09 -18.28
CA ALA A 654 35.65 1.64 -18.12
C ALA A 654 37.10 1.13 -18.06
N THR A 655 37.71 1.20 -16.87
CA THR A 655 39.14 0.94 -16.67
C THR A 655 39.44 -0.55 -16.62
N ALA A 656 40.11 -1.09 -17.64
CA ALA A 656 40.84 -2.35 -17.56
C ALA A 656 42.21 -2.13 -16.91
N ALA A 657 42.71 -3.11 -16.14
CA ALA A 657 43.94 -2.96 -15.35
C ALA A 657 45.14 -3.73 -15.95
N ALA A 658 45.80 -3.13 -16.94
CA ALA A 658 47.04 -3.67 -17.51
C ALA A 658 48.18 -3.73 -16.46
N ALA A 659 49.08 -4.73 -16.39
CA ALA A 659 49.21 -6.07 -16.99
C ALA A 659 50.42 -6.78 -16.27
N PRO A 660 50.95 -7.97 -16.65
CA PRO A 660 50.49 -8.99 -17.62
C PRO A 660 50.55 -10.46 -17.10
N THR A 661 50.23 -11.40 -18.00
CA THR A 661 50.57 -12.85 -18.06
C THR A 661 49.56 -13.85 -17.49
N GLU A 662 49.22 -14.85 -18.32
CA GLU A 662 48.16 -15.86 -18.19
C GLU A 662 46.73 -15.29 -18.11
N THR A 663 45.73 -16.15 -18.36
CA THR A 663 44.39 -15.76 -18.86
C THR A 663 43.68 -14.74 -17.99
N THR A 664 43.36 -13.57 -18.56
CA THR A 664 42.58 -12.53 -17.89
C THR A 664 41.09 -12.86 -17.94
N ASP A 665 40.55 -13.40 -16.86
CA ASP A 665 39.10 -13.43 -16.56
C ASP A 665 38.59 -12.01 -16.16
N GLU A 666 39.17 -10.93 -16.73
CA GLU A 666 38.76 -9.56 -16.43
C GLU A 666 37.55 -9.17 -17.30
N PRO A 667 36.39 -8.89 -16.69
CA PRO A 667 35.17 -8.58 -17.43
C PRO A 667 35.19 -7.15 -17.98
N LEU A 668 34.49 -6.93 -19.09
CA LEU A 668 34.27 -5.58 -19.62
C LEU A 668 33.20 -4.86 -18.77
N VAL A 669 33.61 -3.79 -18.08
CA VAL A 669 32.77 -3.05 -17.14
C VAL A 669 32.22 -1.77 -17.78
N LEU A 670 30.97 -1.78 -18.25
CA LEU A 670 30.30 -0.59 -18.77
C LEU A 670 29.74 0.25 -17.61
N THR A 671 30.37 1.38 -17.32
CA THR A 671 29.83 2.36 -16.36
C THR A 671 28.69 3.15 -17.00
N LEU A 672 27.50 3.12 -16.42
CA LEU A 672 26.32 3.85 -16.87
C LEU A 672 26.37 5.34 -16.45
N PRO A 673 25.56 6.24 -17.04
CA PRO A 673 25.56 7.68 -16.70
C PRO A 673 25.27 8.00 -15.21
N ASN A 674 24.66 7.05 -14.49
CA ASN A 674 24.35 7.10 -13.06
C ASN A 674 25.48 6.57 -12.16
N GLY A 675 26.59 6.08 -12.72
CA GLY A 675 27.70 5.46 -11.98
C GLY A 675 27.52 3.98 -11.62
N GLN A 676 26.41 3.33 -11.99
CA GLN A 676 26.32 1.85 -11.96
C GLN A 676 27.26 1.22 -12.98
N THR A 677 27.57 -0.06 -12.81
CA THR A 677 28.47 -0.82 -13.69
C THR A 677 27.83 -2.12 -14.17
N ILE A 678 27.62 -2.27 -15.48
CA ILE A 678 27.26 -3.55 -16.12
C ILE A 678 28.56 -4.32 -16.37
N THR A 679 28.60 -5.59 -15.98
CA THR A 679 29.81 -6.42 -16.04
C THR A 679 29.61 -7.56 -17.05
N LEU A 680 30.32 -7.52 -18.18
CA LEU A 680 30.24 -8.56 -19.23
C LEU A 680 31.45 -9.50 -19.13
N ALA A 681 31.20 -10.81 -19.04
CA ALA A 681 32.28 -11.81 -19.04
C ALA A 681 32.98 -11.88 -20.41
N VAL A 682 34.30 -11.78 -20.39
CA VAL A 682 35.20 -11.91 -21.54
C VAL A 682 36.23 -12.99 -21.20
N THR A 683 36.56 -13.85 -22.16
CA THR A 683 37.51 -14.95 -21.98
C THR A 683 38.57 -14.85 -23.07
N VAL A 684 39.81 -14.57 -22.69
CA VAL A 684 40.92 -14.39 -23.65
C VAL A 684 41.82 -15.64 -23.66
N PRO A 685 41.64 -16.59 -24.59
CA PRO A 685 42.60 -17.67 -24.78
C PRO A 685 43.88 -17.14 -25.42
N ILE A 686 45.02 -17.52 -24.86
CA ILE A 686 46.34 -17.17 -25.39
C ILE A 686 46.80 -18.30 -26.31
N GLU A 687 47.24 -18.00 -27.54
CA GLU A 687 47.94 -19.00 -28.36
C GLU A 687 49.22 -19.45 -27.64
N THR A 688 49.37 -20.77 -27.47
CA THR A 688 50.56 -21.34 -26.82
C THR A 688 51.75 -21.27 -27.76
N ALA A 689 52.67 -20.33 -27.49
CA ALA A 689 53.89 -20.15 -28.26
C ALA A 689 54.71 -21.45 -28.28
N VAL A 690 54.87 -22.04 -29.46
CA VAL A 690 55.67 -23.26 -29.67
C VAL A 690 57.15 -22.91 -29.55
N GLU A 691 57.87 -23.51 -28.60
CA GLU A 691 59.31 -23.29 -28.45
C GLU A 691 60.09 -23.68 -29.73
N PRO A 692 61.07 -22.86 -30.16
CA PRO A 692 61.98 -23.24 -31.24
C PRO A 692 62.95 -24.34 -30.76
N THR A 693 63.07 -25.43 -31.53
CA THR A 693 63.98 -26.53 -31.20
C THR A 693 65.43 -26.19 -31.58
N ASP A 694 66.32 -26.16 -30.58
CA ASP A 694 67.74 -25.84 -30.73
C ASP A 694 68.56 -27.05 -31.26
N PRO A 695 69.28 -26.94 -32.40
CA PRO A 695 69.88 -28.08 -33.06
C PRO A 695 71.31 -28.39 -32.60
N THR A 696 71.49 -29.33 -31.65
CA THR A 696 72.80 -29.95 -31.37
C THR A 696 72.79 -31.50 -31.38
N ASP A 697 73.72 -32.04 -32.18
CA ASP A 697 74.07 -33.45 -32.44
C ASP A 697 74.86 -34.05 -31.23
N PRO A 698 75.10 -35.38 -31.07
CA PRO A 698 74.87 -36.49 -32.00
C PRO A 698 74.15 -37.75 -31.46
N GLY A 699 73.69 -38.62 -32.37
CA GLY A 699 72.99 -39.87 -32.05
C GLY A 699 73.72 -41.18 -32.40
N THR A 700 73.12 -42.30 -31.95
CA THR A 700 73.32 -43.69 -32.40
C THR A 700 71.98 -44.41 -32.21
N GLY A 701 71.31 -44.95 -33.23
CA GLY A 701 71.61 -46.25 -33.86
C GLY A 701 70.42 -47.21 -33.62
N GLY A 702 69.77 -47.71 -34.69
CA GLY A 702 68.57 -48.55 -34.60
C GLY A 702 68.86 -50.06 -34.44
N PRO A 703 67.96 -50.99 -34.86
CA PRO A 703 66.68 -50.80 -35.58
C PRO A 703 65.52 -51.76 -35.16
N THR A 704 64.46 -51.84 -35.99
CA THR A 704 63.48 -52.96 -36.16
C THR A 704 62.56 -53.41 -35.01
N ASP A 705 61.31 -52.93 -35.06
CA ASP A 705 60.03 -53.67 -35.29
C ASP A 705 60.07 -55.20 -35.59
N PRO A 706 59.00 -56.02 -35.42
CA PRO A 706 57.87 -56.04 -34.44
C PRO A 706 57.78 -57.39 -33.66
N THR A 707 56.78 -57.58 -32.76
CA THR A 707 55.87 -58.78 -32.77
C THR A 707 54.72 -58.75 -31.74
N THR A 708 53.72 -59.61 -31.99
CA THR A 708 52.35 -59.70 -31.42
C THR A 708 52.22 -60.62 -30.17
N PRO A 709 51.03 -60.98 -29.60
CA PRO A 709 50.85 -60.98 -28.14
C PRO A 709 50.44 -62.33 -27.49
N GLY A 710 50.20 -62.29 -26.18
CA GLY A 710 49.65 -63.39 -25.34
C GLY A 710 50.38 -63.43 -23.99
N ALA A 711 49.77 -63.14 -22.84
CA ALA A 711 48.67 -63.84 -22.16
C ALA A 711 49.10 -65.17 -21.49
N ASP A 712 49.34 -65.13 -20.18
CA ASP A 712 48.58 -65.95 -19.21
C ASP A 712 48.82 -65.53 -17.74
N LEU A 713 47.93 -65.97 -16.85
CA LEU A 713 47.92 -65.79 -15.38
C LEU A 713 48.54 -67.03 -14.69
N PRO A 714 48.52 -67.21 -13.34
CA PRO A 714 48.30 -66.29 -12.20
C PRO A 714 49.38 -66.37 -11.08
N GLY A 715 49.27 -65.53 -10.03
CA GLY A 715 49.46 -66.03 -8.64
C GLY A 715 50.22 -65.18 -7.59
N GLY A 716 49.56 -64.92 -6.45
CA GLY A 716 50.13 -65.18 -5.11
C GLY A 716 50.66 -64.00 -4.24
N GLY A 717 50.09 -63.87 -3.03
CA GLY A 717 50.64 -63.15 -1.85
C GLY A 717 49.97 -61.79 -1.56
N THR A 718 49.38 -61.44 -0.40
CA THR A 718 49.69 -61.58 1.06
C THR A 718 50.87 -60.70 1.52
N ASP A 719 50.80 -59.80 2.52
CA ASP A 719 49.75 -59.27 3.45
C ASP A 719 50.23 -57.85 3.91
N GLY A 720 49.58 -56.98 4.70
CA GLY A 720 48.34 -56.93 5.52
C GLY A 720 48.46 -55.72 6.49
N GLY A 721 47.48 -55.28 7.30
CA GLY A 721 46.09 -55.69 7.53
C GLY A 721 45.35 -54.74 8.51
N VAL A 722 44.11 -55.08 8.89
CA VAL A 722 43.49 -55.07 10.25
C VAL A 722 43.81 -53.86 11.18
N THR A 723 42.85 -53.05 11.68
CA THR A 723 41.71 -53.40 12.57
C THR A 723 40.39 -52.62 12.31
N GLY A 724 39.24 -53.23 12.63
CA GLY A 724 37.94 -52.55 12.83
C GLY A 724 37.70 -52.10 14.30
N PRO A 725 36.47 -52.11 14.88
CA PRO A 725 35.28 -52.89 14.46
C PRO A 725 33.88 -52.17 14.49
N ASP A 726 32.87 -52.88 13.96
CA ASP A 726 31.39 -52.83 14.21
C ASP A 726 30.62 -51.48 14.07
N GLY A 727 29.33 -51.40 13.70
CA GLY A 727 28.26 -52.37 13.40
C GLY A 727 26.88 -51.77 13.84
N THR A 728 25.70 -52.02 13.25
CA THR A 728 25.27 -52.94 12.17
C THR A 728 23.94 -52.48 11.49
N GLY A 729 23.85 -52.61 10.16
CA GLY A 729 22.61 -52.93 9.41
C GLY A 729 21.48 -51.88 9.29
N ALA A 730 20.47 -52.05 8.42
CA ALA A 730 20.35 -52.95 7.25
C ALA A 730 19.17 -52.51 6.34
N ALA A 731 19.32 -52.57 5.02
CA ALA A 731 18.24 -52.50 4.02
C ALA A 731 18.71 -53.13 2.68
N ASP A 732 17.78 -53.58 1.84
CA ASP A 732 18.05 -54.52 0.74
C ASP A 732 17.42 -54.07 -0.62
N GLN A 733 17.91 -54.64 -1.72
CA GLN A 733 17.36 -54.66 -3.09
C GLN A 733 16.94 -53.35 -3.82
N GLN A 734 17.84 -52.91 -4.72
CA GLN A 734 17.58 -52.87 -6.19
C GLN A 734 16.54 -51.84 -6.77
N PRO A 735 16.29 -51.74 -8.11
CA PRO A 735 16.95 -50.66 -8.88
C PRO A 735 16.06 -49.77 -9.78
N THR A 736 16.68 -48.67 -10.26
CA THR A 736 16.47 -47.98 -11.56
C THR A 736 15.05 -47.82 -12.14
N ARG A 737 14.64 -46.56 -12.31
CA ARG A 737 13.86 -46.13 -13.50
C ARG A 737 14.31 -44.75 -13.99
N ALA A 738 14.12 -44.54 -15.29
CA ALA A 738 14.17 -43.24 -15.97
C ALA A 738 12.93 -43.12 -16.89
N ALA A 739 12.60 -41.88 -17.30
CA ALA A 739 11.49 -41.47 -18.16
C ALA A 739 10.05 -41.69 -17.62
N GLY A 740 9.15 -40.73 -17.87
CA GLY A 740 7.72 -40.82 -17.55
C GLY A 740 7.04 -39.50 -17.17
N ASP A 741 6.70 -38.70 -18.18
CA ASP A 741 5.81 -37.53 -18.28
C ASP A 741 4.91 -37.07 -17.11
N LEU A 742 4.92 -35.75 -16.91
CA LEU A 742 3.81 -34.80 -16.65
C LEU A 742 2.46 -35.30 -16.07
N ALA A 743 2.15 -34.79 -14.87
CA ALA A 743 0.82 -34.29 -14.46
C ALA A 743 1.09 -33.15 -13.44
N TRP A 744 0.56 -31.93 -13.53
CA TRP A 744 -0.74 -31.40 -14.00
C TRP A 744 -1.95 -31.90 -13.21
N THR A 745 -2.21 -31.25 -12.07
CA THR A 745 -3.46 -31.32 -11.32
C THR A 745 -4.14 -29.94 -11.31
N GLY A 746 -4.51 -29.46 -12.50
CA GLY A 746 -5.48 -28.36 -12.62
C GLY A 746 -6.85 -28.83 -12.11
N ALA A 747 -7.47 -28.06 -11.23
CA ALA A 747 -8.80 -28.39 -10.69
C ALA A 747 -9.91 -27.80 -11.58
N ASP A 748 -10.31 -28.54 -12.61
CA ASP A 748 -11.52 -28.24 -13.37
C ASP A 748 -12.77 -28.32 -12.48
N LEU A 749 -13.53 -27.23 -12.40
CA LEU A 749 -14.94 -27.28 -11.98
C LEU A 749 -15.82 -26.44 -12.91
N VAL A 750 -16.69 -27.14 -13.65
CA VAL A 750 -17.40 -26.60 -14.80
C VAL A 750 -18.71 -25.90 -14.42
N VAL A 751 -18.82 -24.66 -14.90
CA VAL A 751 -20.03 -23.94 -15.36
C VAL A 751 -21.40 -24.62 -15.12
N PRO A 752 -22.30 -23.92 -14.40
CA PRO A 752 -23.73 -23.91 -14.74
C PRO A 752 -24.29 -22.48 -14.96
N GLY A 753 -23.53 -21.60 -15.63
CA GLY A 753 -23.86 -20.17 -15.75
C GLY A 753 -24.73 -19.70 -16.93
N ILE A 754 -24.89 -20.50 -17.99
CA ILE A 754 -25.45 -20.00 -19.28
C ILE A 754 -26.98 -20.07 -19.37
N ALA A 755 -27.65 -20.92 -18.56
CA ALA A 755 -29.11 -21.09 -18.62
C ALA A 755 -29.91 -19.89 -18.08
N ALA A 756 -29.36 -19.13 -17.12
CA ALA A 756 -30.08 -18.05 -16.44
C ALA A 756 -30.20 -16.76 -17.31
N GLY A 757 -29.12 -16.38 -18.00
CA GLY A 757 -29.08 -15.12 -18.78
C GLY A 757 -30.09 -15.07 -19.92
N VAL A 758 -30.30 -16.20 -20.61
CA VAL A 758 -31.26 -16.31 -21.73
C VAL A 758 -32.71 -16.13 -21.27
N LEU A 759 -33.06 -16.63 -20.08
CA LEU A 759 -34.40 -16.48 -19.50
C LEU A 759 -34.67 -15.04 -19.03
N LEU A 760 -33.68 -14.35 -18.46
CA LEU A 760 -33.79 -12.94 -18.07
C LEU A 760 -33.96 -12.01 -19.29
N LEU A 761 -33.22 -12.24 -20.37
CA LEU A 761 -33.37 -11.50 -21.63
C LEU A 761 -34.73 -11.77 -22.31
N ALA A 762 -35.20 -13.03 -22.31
CA ALA A 762 -36.53 -13.36 -22.83
C ALA A 762 -37.66 -12.69 -22.01
N GLY A 763 -37.56 -12.70 -20.67
CA GLY A 763 -38.53 -12.09 -19.78
C GLY A 763 -38.63 -10.56 -19.94
N THR A 764 -37.49 -9.87 -20.03
CA THR A 764 -37.46 -8.42 -20.25
C THR A 764 -38.02 -8.03 -21.63
N LEU A 765 -37.67 -8.76 -22.69
CA LEU A 765 -38.22 -8.53 -24.03
C LEU A 765 -39.74 -8.77 -24.09
N ALA A 766 -40.25 -9.82 -23.44
CA ALA A 766 -41.68 -10.09 -23.34
C ALA A 766 -42.42 -8.97 -22.59
N LEU A 767 -41.85 -8.41 -21.51
CA LEU A 767 -42.45 -7.33 -20.73
C LEU A 767 -42.52 -6.02 -21.54
N VAL A 768 -41.50 -5.71 -22.34
CA VAL A 768 -41.48 -4.54 -23.25
C VAL A 768 -42.51 -4.70 -24.38
N LEU A 769 -42.62 -5.89 -24.97
CA LEU A 769 -43.62 -6.19 -26.00
C LEU A 769 -45.06 -6.15 -25.45
N ALA A 770 -45.28 -6.62 -24.22
CA ALA A 770 -46.57 -6.53 -23.54
C ALA A 770 -46.96 -5.07 -23.23
N ARG A 771 -46.02 -4.23 -22.78
CA ARG A 771 -46.25 -2.79 -22.57
C ARG A 771 -46.55 -2.07 -23.88
N ARG A 772 -45.82 -2.34 -24.96
CA ARG A 772 -46.11 -1.79 -26.30
C ARG A 772 -47.49 -2.22 -26.83
N LYS A 773 -47.90 -3.48 -26.62
CA LYS A 773 -49.23 -3.95 -27.02
C LYS A 773 -50.38 -3.34 -26.20
N ARG A 774 -50.17 -2.95 -24.94
CA ARG A 774 -51.17 -2.17 -24.19
C ARG A 774 -51.29 -0.76 -24.73
N ALA A 775 -50.18 -0.02 -24.87
CA ALA A 775 -50.21 1.34 -25.40
C ALA A 775 -50.94 1.44 -26.76
N ALA A 776 -50.65 0.52 -27.69
CA ALA A 776 -51.32 0.46 -28.99
C ALA A 776 -52.80 0.03 -28.94
N HIS A 777 -53.26 -0.58 -27.85
CA HIS A 777 -54.68 -0.91 -27.62
C HIS A 777 -55.40 0.23 -26.89
N ASP A 778 -54.71 0.97 -26.03
CA ASP A 778 -55.26 2.14 -25.34
C ASP A 778 -55.42 3.33 -26.32
N GLU A 779 -54.51 3.48 -27.30
CA GLU A 779 -54.65 4.46 -28.39
C GLU A 779 -55.86 4.18 -29.30
N THR A 780 -56.17 2.91 -29.60
CA THR A 780 -57.32 2.55 -30.46
C THR A 780 -58.69 2.61 -29.79
N VAL A 781 -58.75 3.00 -28.50
CA VAL A 781 -60.02 3.18 -27.74
C VAL A 781 -60.39 4.66 -27.56
N LEU A 782 -59.60 5.58 -28.15
CA LEU A 782 -59.83 7.03 -28.08
C LEU A 782 -60.21 7.67 -29.44
N THR A 783 -60.48 6.87 -30.48
CA THR A 783 -60.84 7.37 -31.83
C THR A 783 -61.96 6.57 -32.51
N ASP A 784 -63.02 6.21 -31.78
CA ASP A 784 -64.35 5.80 -32.27
C ASP A 784 -65.45 6.27 -31.28
#